data_AF-A0A2R5GL81-F1
#
_entry.id   AF-A0A2R5GL81-F1
#
_cell.length_a   1.000
_cell.length_b   1.000
_cell.length_c   1.000
_cell.angle_alpha   90.00
_cell.angle_beta   90.00
_cell.angle_gamma   90.00
#
_symmetry.space_group_name_H-M   'P 1'
#
loop_
_entity.id
_entity.type
_entity.pdbx_description
1 polymer ?
#
loop_
_entity_poly.entity_id
_entity_poly.type
_entity_poly.pdbx_seq_one_letter_code
_entity_poly.pdbx_strand_id
1 'polypeptide(L)'
;MTSFLSSVVGAFDILYIRSHKHKFFEQGWGDADYEKDQTLLRIIEEDGTTNFPDIDHLEFADGTAPGDEVRICSFDSPCADWLPEETRKAYAMIVSPPEGVEIRGVLIQAAGTGEEGFSLRRKQVAEPLATEGFVSIILQNTFYGRRRANDQTAFYIATVGRFLLQLPTTLIEFAKLAKYAKLTYPGVPIGLTGTSFGGSVAMSAFPSVVDEFRALDKGTGTQTPIALCTFLPPARSESLFESVFKRIMDFQALVVDKDGYRTVEEATARLGEIFVPRELSRFFVLLGHHKPSQTAFTNVRALHDHYVRPSECQVGYETVLPFVASGRLVDVSGGHCSNILQTSKILPKAILETFEMLESLPSPVESESGSDAAEKCKEVSSPEHTRPYVSRIIGAFDLLYVYSQKHKFFAEGWGDEEYEKDQALLRIIEEDGTTTLPDIDQLVFIDETAPEDEICVCYFDSPCADWLPDECKKAYAMIVSPPKGDEIRGILIQVAGTGDEGFSLRRKEIAEPLAADGFVSIILECAFYGQRRPQDQTSFFIGTVGSYLLQLPTTIIEVSKLAKYAKVTYAGVPIGLVGTSFGGSVAIAAYPSIVDEFRVLDEGSGTETPIALCTFLPPARCEALFESAFSHLFDYQALILNKDGYRTLEDATARLREVLAPRTAALGRLAGGFDSVYVSGRRVKFFADGWGGDAMDADRELISMIQDKGTTGFADIPHISYGNPAPDGSRIGTFPSPCAAWLPKESKTAHVMCVTPPSRVPLRGVVVHLAATGDEGFAMRRDQVAKPLAKEGFASLILETPFYGHRRPVNQRAYFISSVGSFLLQMPTTLVEAAKLVKHAAQLYPGVPIGLSGTSFGGAVAAAAYPSAVIELESIDDIDVVPPLALCTFAAPSRSMALMTGVFHRICHFRTLTKDEEGFRTKREAKARLTEVLEPRELDPFFDILRCRKSPPPRAAFTCVRALHDMYVRPQESMMLFDIMQPFVISSRKIDISGGHVSSILQTSRIFPRVILETFDAVDRFEMDRNVHQEVPRPVKGSSLRRVMHVGSDASDSDLNNPHLSASAANLTAA
;
A
#
# COMPACT_ATOMS: atom_id res chain seq x y z
N MET A 1 3.92 -6.27 -5.93
CA MET A 1 2.98 -6.23 -4.78
C MET A 1 2.46 -4.83 -4.50
N THR A 2 3.33 -3.84 -4.27
CA THR A 2 2.95 -2.42 -4.05
C THR A 2 2.06 -1.89 -5.17
N SER A 3 2.47 -2.05 -6.43
CA SER A 3 1.68 -1.71 -7.63
C SER A 3 0.28 -2.37 -7.67
N PHE A 4 0.09 -3.56 -7.09
CA PHE A 4 -1.23 -4.24 -7.12
C PHE A 4 -2.21 -3.69 -6.07
N LEU A 5 -1.76 -3.46 -4.82
CA LEU A 5 -2.62 -2.79 -3.82
C LEU A 5 -2.96 -1.36 -4.27
N SER A 6 -1.98 -0.72 -4.88
CA SER A 6 -2.05 0.62 -5.45
C SER A 6 -3.06 0.69 -6.63
N SER A 7 -3.16 -0.34 -7.48
CA SER A 7 -4.20 -0.43 -8.53
C SER A 7 -5.60 -0.72 -7.99
N VAL A 8 -5.74 -1.53 -6.94
CA VAL A 8 -7.03 -1.77 -6.27
C VAL A 8 -7.56 -0.49 -5.61
N VAL A 9 -6.67 0.33 -5.05
CA VAL A 9 -7.02 1.66 -4.52
C VAL A 9 -7.34 2.63 -5.66
N GLY A 10 -6.69 2.52 -6.82
CA GLY A 10 -7.06 3.25 -8.05
C GLY A 10 -8.51 3.04 -8.49
N ALA A 11 -9.07 1.84 -8.30
CA ALA A 11 -10.47 1.55 -8.62
C ALA A 11 -11.49 2.42 -7.84
N PHE A 12 -11.08 3.06 -6.73
CA PHE A 12 -11.91 4.03 -6.01
C PHE A 12 -12.25 5.26 -6.87
N ASP A 13 -11.34 5.72 -7.73
CA ASP A 13 -11.56 6.82 -8.67
C ASP A 13 -12.75 6.53 -9.61
N ILE A 14 -12.87 5.27 -10.06
CA ILE A 14 -13.94 4.80 -10.96
C ILE A 14 -15.29 4.74 -10.24
N LEU A 15 -15.28 4.38 -8.94
CA LEU A 15 -16.48 4.29 -8.11
C LEU A 15 -16.99 5.66 -7.67
N TYR A 16 -16.09 6.56 -7.25
CA TYR A 16 -16.40 7.90 -6.79
C TYR A 16 -17.07 8.75 -7.90
N ILE A 17 -16.59 8.65 -9.14
CA ILE A 17 -17.25 9.31 -10.28
C ILE A 17 -18.70 8.87 -10.46
N ARG A 18 -19.01 7.57 -10.29
CA ARG A 18 -20.35 7.02 -10.53
C ARG A 18 -21.43 7.52 -9.56
N SER A 19 -21.07 8.13 -8.43
CA SER A 19 -22.03 8.70 -7.48
C SER A 19 -22.42 10.17 -7.72
N HIS A 20 -21.81 10.85 -8.69
CA HIS A 20 -22.09 12.27 -8.94
C HIS A 20 -23.36 12.45 -9.79
N LYS A 21 -24.26 13.33 -9.33
CA LYS A 21 -25.53 13.65 -10.02
C LYS A 21 -25.42 14.83 -10.98
N HIS A 22 -24.43 15.70 -10.78
CA HIS A 22 -24.17 16.89 -11.59
C HIS A 22 -22.89 16.70 -12.42
N LYS A 23 -22.78 17.44 -13.52
CA LYS A 23 -21.68 17.35 -14.49
C LYS A 23 -21.20 18.73 -14.94
N PHE A 24 -19.96 18.77 -15.44
CA PHE A 24 -19.47 19.86 -16.27
C PHE A 24 -20.28 19.96 -17.56
N PHE A 25 -20.43 21.18 -18.08
CA PHE A 25 -21.04 21.46 -19.39
C PHE A 25 -22.54 21.13 -19.51
N GLU A 26 -23.29 21.07 -18.40
CA GLU A 26 -24.76 20.89 -18.40
C GLU A 26 -25.52 21.96 -19.21
N GLN A 27 -24.94 23.13 -19.43
CA GLN A 27 -25.46 24.23 -20.27
C GLN A 27 -24.70 24.34 -21.61
N GLY A 28 -24.03 23.27 -22.05
CA GLY A 28 -23.40 23.19 -23.36
C GLY A 28 -22.12 24.02 -23.51
N TRP A 29 -21.93 24.60 -24.70
CA TRP A 29 -20.79 25.46 -25.03
C TRP A 29 -20.95 26.84 -24.40
N GLY A 30 -22.19 27.36 -24.42
CA GLY A 30 -22.54 28.72 -24.01
C GLY A 30 -21.90 29.79 -24.89
N ASP A 31 -21.81 31.01 -24.35
CA ASP A 31 -21.15 32.17 -24.96
C ASP A 31 -19.61 32.04 -24.92
N ALA A 32 -19.09 30.94 -25.47
CA ALA A 32 -17.67 30.67 -25.56
C ALA A 32 -16.97 31.61 -26.56
N ASP A 33 -16.39 32.67 -26.03
CA ASP A 33 -15.52 33.60 -26.77
C ASP A 33 -14.10 33.00 -26.93
N TYR A 34 -13.96 32.18 -27.97
CA TYR A 34 -12.69 31.53 -28.30
C TYR A 34 -11.60 32.53 -28.71
N GLU A 35 -11.95 33.70 -29.28
CA GLU A 35 -10.95 34.69 -29.67
C GLU A 35 -10.36 35.38 -28.44
N LYS A 36 -11.22 35.76 -27.48
CA LYS A 36 -10.80 36.29 -26.18
C LYS A 36 -9.93 35.29 -25.42
N ASP A 37 -10.31 34.01 -25.41
CA ASP A 37 -9.52 32.95 -24.81
C ASP A 37 -8.12 32.79 -25.43
N GLN A 38 -8.03 32.67 -26.75
CA GLN A 38 -6.75 32.51 -27.45
C GLN A 38 -5.87 33.76 -27.36
N THR A 39 -6.49 34.94 -27.27
CA THR A 39 -5.78 36.19 -27.00
C THR A 39 -5.17 36.18 -25.61
N LEU A 40 -5.93 35.76 -24.59
CA LEU A 40 -5.46 35.69 -23.21
C LEU A 40 -4.30 34.70 -23.06
N LEU A 41 -4.40 33.52 -23.67
CA LEU A 41 -3.32 32.53 -23.68
C LEU A 41 -2.05 33.04 -24.38
N ARG A 42 -2.19 33.76 -25.51
CA ARG A 42 -1.05 34.36 -26.22
C ARG A 42 -0.34 35.42 -25.37
N ILE A 43 -1.08 36.30 -24.69
CA ILE A 43 -0.47 37.30 -23.80
C ILE A 43 0.33 36.63 -22.68
N ILE A 44 -0.16 35.52 -22.11
CA ILE A 44 0.58 34.77 -21.07
C ILE A 44 1.83 34.09 -21.65
N GLU A 45 1.77 33.56 -22.88
CA GLU A 45 2.90 32.92 -23.58
C GLU A 45 3.99 33.91 -24.00
N GLU A 46 3.62 35.12 -24.44
CA GLU A 46 4.53 36.15 -24.96
C GLU A 46 5.05 37.12 -23.87
N ASP A 47 4.18 37.61 -22.98
CA ASP A 47 4.46 38.67 -22.00
C ASP A 47 4.34 38.22 -20.52
N GLY A 48 3.95 36.96 -20.29
CA GLY A 48 3.64 36.46 -18.95
C GLY A 48 2.46 37.20 -18.31
N THR A 49 2.66 37.69 -17.08
CA THR A 49 1.63 38.46 -16.36
C THR A 49 1.90 39.96 -16.29
N THR A 50 3.00 40.43 -16.88
CA THR A 50 3.50 41.80 -16.71
C THR A 50 2.49 42.86 -17.18
N ASN A 51 1.73 42.58 -18.24
CA ASN A 51 0.72 43.45 -18.82
C ASN A 51 -0.62 43.50 -18.05
N PHE A 52 -0.80 42.70 -16.99
CA PHE A 52 -1.99 42.75 -16.13
C PHE A 52 -1.74 43.63 -14.90
N PRO A 53 -2.79 44.27 -14.33
CA PRO A 53 -2.67 45.05 -13.10
C PRO A 53 -2.03 44.26 -11.95
N ASP A 54 -1.23 44.93 -11.13
CA ASP A 54 -0.71 44.37 -9.90
C ASP A 54 -1.78 44.39 -8.79
N ILE A 55 -1.64 43.50 -7.81
CA ILE A 55 -2.49 43.48 -6.61
C ILE A 55 -1.83 44.41 -5.59
N ASP A 56 -2.22 45.68 -5.56
CA ASP A 56 -1.63 46.68 -4.66
C ASP A 56 -2.20 46.62 -3.23
N HIS A 57 -3.43 46.13 -3.07
CA HIS A 57 -4.15 46.13 -1.79
C HIS A 57 -5.04 44.90 -1.62
N LEU A 58 -5.12 44.38 -0.39
CA LEU A 58 -6.04 43.33 0.02
C LEU A 58 -7.08 43.89 0.98
N GLU A 59 -8.35 43.82 0.60
CA GLU A 59 -9.47 44.18 1.47
C GLU A 59 -9.75 43.02 2.42
N PHE A 60 -9.67 43.23 3.73
CA PHE A 60 -10.00 42.21 4.73
C PHE A 60 -11.48 42.29 5.12
N ALA A 61 -12.10 41.14 5.38
CA ALA A 61 -13.51 41.11 5.78
C ALA A 61 -13.71 41.68 7.20
N ASP A 62 -14.69 42.57 7.37
CA ASP A 62 -15.05 43.19 8.65
C ASP A 62 -15.32 42.13 9.72
N GLY A 63 -14.36 41.92 10.61
CA GLY A 63 -14.38 40.85 11.62
C GLY A 63 -13.03 40.19 11.86
N THR A 64 -12.08 40.28 10.93
CA THR A 64 -10.69 39.85 11.16
C THR A 64 -9.77 41.03 11.47
N ALA A 65 -9.07 41.00 12.59
CA ALA A 65 -8.18 42.06 13.06
C ALA A 65 -6.75 41.94 12.50
N PRO A 66 -5.99 43.05 12.42
CA PRO A 66 -4.54 43.01 12.24
C PRO A 66 -3.88 42.27 13.42
N GLY A 67 -3.44 41.04 13.19
CA GLY A 67 -2.92 40.13 14.21
C GLY A 67 -3.52 38.72 14.15
N ASP A 68 -4.69 38.55 13.52
CA ASP A 68 -5.33 37.23 13.42
C ASP A 68 -4.52 36.26 12.55
N GLU A 69 -4.31 35.05 13.08
CA GLU A 69 -3.62 33.94 12.39
C GLU A 69 -4.33 33.52 11.11
N VAL A 70 -5.65 33.65 11.02
CA VAL A 70 -6.42 33.31 9.80
C VAL A 70 -7.31 34.46 9.38
N ARG A 71 -7.02 35.01 8.19
CA ARG A 71 -7.67 36.19 7.63
C ARG A 71 -8.24 35.86 6.25
N ILE A 72 -9.44 36.36 5.94
CA ILE A 72 -10.03 36.25 4.60
C ILE A 72 -10.02 37.63 3.97
N CYS A 73 -9.51 37.71 2.74
CA CYS A 73 -9.42 38.95 1.98
C CYS A 73 -10.03 38.83 0.58
N SER A 74 -10.34 39.98 -0.01
CA SER A 74 -10.70 40.17 -1.41
C SER A 74 -9.80 41.18 -2.10
N PHE A 75 -9.72 41.07 -3.41
CA PHE A 75 -9.04 42.02 -4.29
C PHE A 75 -9.76 42.06 -5.64
N ASP A 76 -9.58 43.14 -6.39
CA ASP A 76 -10.07 43.20 -7.77
C ASP A 76 -9.17 42.31 -8.63
N SER A 77 -9.78 41.41 -9.41
CA SER A 77 -9.02 40.51 -10.27
C SER A 77 -8.23 41.32 -11.30
N PRO A 78 -6.93 41.04 -11.50
CA PRO A 78 -6.16 41.54 -12.65
C PRO A 78 -6.81 41.17 -14.00
N CYS A 79 -7.73 40.20 -14.01
CA CYS A 79 -8.52 39.78 -15.15
C CYS A 79 -9.95 40.34 -15.17
N ALA A 80 -10.27 41.42 -14.43
CA ALA A 80 -11.64 41.95 -14.31
C ALA A 80 -12.34 42.18 -15.66
N ASP A 81 -11.68 42.79 -16.65
CA ASP A 81 -12.23 43.00 -18.01
C ASP A 81 -12.43 41.70 -18.80
N TRP A 82 -11.70 40.66 -18.42
CA TRP A 82 -11.79 39.33 -19.02
C TRP A 82 -12.95 38.52 -18.45
N LEU A 83 -13.42 38.87 -17.25
CA LEU A 83 -14.34 38.11 -16.43
C LEU A 83 -15.78 38.68 -16.41
N PRO A 84 -16.82 37.81 -16.29
CA PRO A 84 -18.18 38.21 -15.92
C PRO A 84 -18.20 38.99 -14.61
N GLU A 85 -19.11 39.97 -14.50
CA GLU A 85 -19.17 40.96 -13.42
C GLU A 85 -19.14 40.31 -12.03
N GLU A 86 -19.95 39.28 -11.82
CA GLU A 86 -20.09 38.52 -10.57
C GLU A 86 -18.82 37.75 -10.17
N THR A 87 -17.85 37.63 -11.06
CA THR A 87 -16.57 36.92 -10.84
C THR A 87 -15.35 37.84 -10.74
N ARG A 88 -15.52 39.15 -10.97
CA ARG A 88 -14.42 40.13 -11.00
C ARG A 88 -13.72 40.34 -9.66
N LYS A 89 -14.42 40.15 -8.54
CA LYS A 89 -13.79 40.17 -7.21
C LYS A 89 -13.18 38.80 -6.91
N ALA A 90 -11.86 38.77 -6.72
CA ALA A 90 -11.14 37.59 -6.28
C ALA A 90 -11.14 37.49 -4.75
N TYR A 91 -10.95 36.28 -4.22
CA TYR A 91 -10.90 36.01 -2.77
C TYR A 91 -9.73 35.09 -2.43
N ALA A 92 -9.07 35.37 -1.31
CA ALA A 92 -8.04 34.51 -0.74
C ALA A 92 -8.19 34.38 0.78
N MET A 93 -7.60 33.33 1.35
CA MET A 93 -7.41 33.18 2.78
C MET A 93 -5.92 33.17 3.09
N ILE A 94 -5.49 34.04 3.99
CA ILE A 94 -4.15 34.06 4.54
C ILE A 94 -4.18 33.30 5.86
N VAL A 95 -3.30 32.30 5.99
CA VAL A 95 -2.97 31.63 7.24
C VAL A 95 -1.53 32.01 7.58
N SER A 96 -1.33 32.68 8.71
CA SER A 96 -0.03 33.12 9.21
C SER A 96 0.46 32.18 10.33
N PRO A 97 1.78 32.03 10.53
CA PRO A 97 2.32 31.36 11.71
C PRO A 97 1.81 31.98 13.03
N PRO A 98 1.74 31.21 14.12
CA PRO A 98 1.43 31.73 15.45
C PRO A 98 2.40 32.81 15.91
N GLU A 99 1.95 33.67 16.84
CA GLU A 99 2.77 34.76 17.37
C GLU A 99 4.10 34.24 17.97
N GLY A 100 5.21 34.82 17.54
CA GLY A 100 6.57 34.43 17.96
C GLY A 100 7.24 33.34 17.09
N VAL A 101 6.55 32.76 16.12
CA VAL A 101 7.16 31.86 15.12
C VAL A 101 7.75 32.69 13.96
N GLU A 102 9.03 32.45 13.64
CA GLU A 102 9.72 33.12 12.53
C GLU A 102 9.18 32.68 11.17
N ILE A 103 9.01 33.63 10.24
CA ILE A 103 8.53 33.35 8.89
C ILE A 103 9.69 32.87 8.02
N ARG A 104 9.67 31.58 7.68
CA ARG A 104 10.70 30.90 6.85
C ARG A 104 10.32 30.78 5.37
N GLY A 105 9.04 30.93 5.03
CA GLY A 105 8.56 30.86 3.66
C GLY A 105 7.14 31.41 3.48
N VAL A 106 6.77 31.77 2.24
CA VAL A 106 5.39 32.17 1.89
C VAL A 106 4.89 31.33 0.73
N LEU A 107 3.76 30.64 0.92
CA LEU A 107 3.23 29.62 0.01
C LEU A 107 1.91 30.05 -0.63
N ILE A 108 1.88 30.19 -1.95
CA ILE A 108 0.64 30.43 -2.70
C ILE A 108 0.00 29.09 -3.08
N GLN A 109 -1.29 28.90 -2.77
CA GLN A 109 -2.01 27.63 -2.97
C GLN A 109 -3.23 27.80 -3.90
N ALA A 110 -3.33 26.95 -4.93
CA ALA A 110 -4.50 26.88 -5.83
C ALA A 110 -5.36 25.62 -5.57
N ALA A 111 -6.67 25.72 -5.78
CA ALA A 111 -7.62 24.64 -5.49
C ALA A 111 -7.63 23.57 -6.58
N GLY A 112 -7.86 22.32 -6.18
CA GLY A 112 -8.20 21.24 -7.12
C GLY A 112 -9.64 21.38 -7.66
N THR A 113 -9.94 20.63 -8.72
CA THR A 113 -11.30 20.59 -9.27
C THR A 113 -12.30 20.12 -8.21
N GLY A 114 -13.37 20.89 -8.00
CA GLY A 114 -14.40 20.62 -7.01
C GLY A 114 -14.10 21.05 -5.57
N GLU A 115 -12.92 21.60 -5.30
CA GLU A 115 -12.62 22.18 -3.98
C GLU A 115 -13.13 23.63 -3.90
N GLU A 116 -14.27 23.84 -3.23
CA GLU A 116 -14.82 25.17 -3.00
C GLU A 116 -14.42 25.78 -1.64
N GLY A 117 -14.11 27.07 -1.66
CA GLY A 117 -13.64 27.81 -0.50
C GLY A 117 -12.21 27.45 -0.10
N PHE A 118 -11.95 27.46 1.21
CA PHE A 118 -10.61 27.39 1.78
C PHE A 118 -10.40 26.25 2.78
N SER A 119 -11.49 25.68 3.33
CA SER A 119 -11.43 24.84 4.54
C SER A 119 -10.58 23.58 4.40
N LEU A 120 -10.52 22.98 3.20
CA LEU A 120 -9.76 21.76 2.96
C LEU A 120 -8.26 22.04 2.91
N ARG A 121 -7.79 22.91 1.99
CA ARG A 121 -6.40 23.39 1.96
C ARG A 121 -5.95 24.03 3.27
N ARG A 122 -6.83 24.78 3.97
CA ARG A 122 -6.54 25.33 5.30
C ARG A 122 -6.11 24.21 6.26
N LYS A 123 -6.97 23.22 6.48
CA LYS A 123 -6.72 22.14 7.46
C LYS A 123 -5.65 21.14 7.02
N GLN A 124 -5.56 20.86 5.72
CA GLN A 124 -4.67 19.81 5.21
C GLN A 124 -3.28 20.32 4.83
N VAL A 125 -3.11 21.62 4.54
CA VAL A 125 -1.84 22.16 4.03
C VAL A 125 -1.40 23.38 4.82
N ALA A 126 -2.26 24.38 4.99
CA ALA A 126 -1.85 25.67 5.57
C ALA A 126 -1.59 25.61 7.08
N GLU A 127 -2.50 25.04 7.88
CA GLU A 127 -2.32 24.93 9.34
C GLU A 127 -1.08 24.08 9.72
N PRO A 128 -0.82 22.90 9.11
CA PRO A 128 0.41 22.14 9.34
C PRO A 128 1.71 22.86 8.93
N LEU A 129 1.66 23.81 7.99
CA LEU A 129 2.83 24.58 7.56
C LEU A 129 2.98 25.90 8.35
N ALA A 130 1.89 26.45 8.90
CA ALA A 130 1.93 27.62 9.78
C ALA A 130 2.72 27.33 11.07
N THR A 131 2.59 26.12 11.64
CA THR A 131 3.42 25.66 12.77
C THR A 131 4.90 25.52 12.41
N GLU A 132 5.21 25.36 11.13
CA GLU A 132 6.58 25.33 10.58
C GLU A 132 7.06 26.71 10.09
N GLY A 133 6.37 27.80 10.43
CA GLY A 133 6.79 29.15 10.07
C GLY A 133 6.50 29.54 8.62
N PHE A 134 5.53 28.91 7.96
CA PHE A 134 5.09 29.31 6.61
C PHE A 134 3.81 30.14 6.65
N VAL A 135 3.81 31.28 5.96
CA VAL A 135 2.55 31.98 5.62
C VAL A 135 1.95 31.29 4.40
N SER A 136 0.67 30.91 4.44
CA SER A 136 -0.05 30.34 3.31
C SER A 136 -1.11 31.30 2.78
N ILE A 137 -1.05 31.62 1.48
CA ILE A 137 -2.04 32.42 0.76
C ILE A 137 -2.85 31.48 -0.16
N ILE A 138 -4.07 31.16 0.27
CA ILE A 138 -4.96 30.18 -0.35
C ILE A 138 -5.93 30.90 -1.29
N LEU A 139 -5.68 30.85 -2.60
CA LEU A 139 -6.54 31.48 -3.63
C LEU A 139 -7.83 30.67 -3.85
N GLN A 140 -8.96 31.35 -4.05
CA GLN A 140 -10.19 30.74 -4.56
C GLN A 140 -10.26 30.91 -6.08
N ASN A 141 -10.17 29.79 -6.81
CA ASN A 141 -10.18 29.75 -8.27
C ASN A 141 -11.38 30.51 -8.88
N THR A 142 -11.23 30.99 -10.12
CA THR A 142 -12.32 31.59 -10.89
C THR A 142 -13.51 30.61 -11.01
N PHE A 143 -14.75 31.14 -10.99
CA PHE A 143 -16.02 30.39 -11.07
C PHE A 143 -16.37 29.48 -9.87
N TYR A 144 -15.56 29.45 -8.80
CA TYR A 144 -15.78 28.60 -7.62
C TYR A 144 -16.23 29.39 -6.39
N GLY A 145 -17.02 28.75 -5.50
CA GLY A 145 -17.38 29.29 -4.19
C GLY A 145 -18.06 30.65 -4.26
N ARG A 146 -17.46 31.68 -3.65
CA ARG A 146 -17.98 33.06 -3.67
C ARG A 146 -18.01 33.71 -5.07
N ARG A 147 -17.31 33.14 -6.05
CA ARG A 147 -17.21 33.65 -7.44
C ARG A 147 -17.99 32.78 -8.42
N ARG A 148 -18.94 31.98 -7.92
CA ARG A 148 -19.77 31.13 -8.75
C ARG A 148 -20.78 31.98 -9.52
N ALA A 149 -20.98 31.70 -10.80
CA ALA A 149 -22.05 32.32 -11.59
C ALA A 149 -23.43 31.94 -11.03
N ASN A 150 -24.40 32.85 -11.10
CA ASN A 150 -25.73 32.68 -10.49
C ASN A 150 -26.55 31.50 -11.06
N ASP A 151 -26.23 31.09 -12.29
CA ASP A 151 -26.84 30.00 -13.04
C ASP A 151 -26.09 28.65 -12.90
N GLN A 152 -24.96 28.63 -12.19
CA GLN A 152 -24.14 27.43 -12.00
C GLN A 152 -24.55 26.70 -10.72
N THR A 153 -24.91 25.42 -10.85
CA THR A 153 -25.24 24.58 -9.69
C THR A 153 -23.99 23.85 -9.18
N ALA A 154 -23.63 24.09 -7.92
CA ALA A 154 -22.40 23.58 -7.28
C ALA A 154 -21.09 23.94 -8.04
N PHE A 155 -20.04 23.16 -7.83
CA PHE A 155 -18.68 23.42 -8.34
C PHE A 155 -18.47 23.05 -9.81
N TYR A 156 -19.47 22.45 -10.46
CA TYR A 156 -19.40 22.05 -11.86
C TYR A 156 -19.59 23.26 -12.76
N ILE A 157 -18.59 23.58 -13.58
CA ILE A 157 -18.68 24.72 -14.49
C ILE A 157 -19.66 24.38 -15.61
N ALA A 158 -20.70 25.20 -15.72
CA ALA A 158 -21.89 24.87 -16.49
C ALA A 158 -21.69 24.96 -18.02
N THR A 159 -20.73 25.75 -18.50
CA THR A 159 -20.47 25.94 -19.93
C THR A 159 -18.99 25.78 -20.27
N VAL A 160 -18.69 25.37 -21.52
CA VAL A 160 -17.30 25.31 -22.00
C VAL A 160 -16.64 26.68 -21.93
N GLY A 161 -17.31 27.75 -22.38
CA GLY A 161 -16.76 29.11 -22.37
C GLY A 161 -16.23 29.57 -21.01
N ARG A 162 -16.95 29.29 -19.92
CA ARG A 162 -16.48 29.59 -18.55
C ARG A 162 -15.27 28.74 -18.15
N PHE A 163 -15.25 27.45 -18.51
CA PHE A 163 -14.13 26.56 -18.21
C PHE A 163 -12.84 26.98 -18.94
N LEU A 164 -12.96 27.44 -20.19
CA LEU A 164 -11.83 27.95 -20.97
C LEU A 164 -11.12 29.11 -20.29
N LEU A 165 -11.88 30.05 -19.71
CA LEU A 165 -11.37 31.19 -18.97
C LEU A 165 -10.78 30.82 -17.59
N GLN A 166 -11.14 29.67 -17.00
CA GLN A 166 -10.77 29.36 -15.62
C GLN A 166 -9.25 29.26 -15.43
N LEU A 167 -8.56 28.47 -16.26
CA LEU A 167 -7.10 28.28 -16.16
C LEU A 167 -6.32 29.59 -16.33
N PRO A 168 -6.44 30.33 -17.46
CA PRO A 168 -5.61 31.53 -17.66
C PRO A 168 -5.90 32.63 -16.63
N THR A 169 -7.16 32.85 -16.22
CA THR A 169 -7.47 33.89 -15.23
C THR A 169 -6.99 33.51 -13.82
N THR A 170 -7.15 32.24 -13.41
CA THR A 170 -6.62 31.77 -12.11
C THR A 170 -5.09 31.80 -12.09
N LEU A 171 -4.43 31.48 -13.21
CA LEU A 171 -2.96 31.57 -13.39
C LEU A 171 -2.46 33.00 -13.17
N ILE A 172 -3.09 33.99 -13.82
CA ILE A 172 -2.70 35.40 -13.69
C ILE A 172 -2.88 35.87 -12.24
N GLU A 173 -4.04 35.60 -11.62
CA GLU A 173 -4.30 35.93 -10.21
C GLU A 173 -3.28 35.28 -9.26
N PHE A 174 -2.91 34.02 -9.51
CA PHE A 174 -1.95 33.27 -8.71
C PHE A 174 -0.53 33.85 -8.82
N ALA A 175 -0.09 34.22 -10.02
CA ALA A 175 1.22 34.85 -10.23
C ALA A 175 1.28 36.27 -9.65
N LYS A 176 0.22 37.08 -9.79
CA LYS A 176 0.13 38.40 -9.15
C LYS A 176 0.08 38.31 -7.63
N LEU A 177 -0.55 37.27 -7.06
CA LEU A 177 -0.46 37.00 -5.61
C LEU A 177 0.96 36.61 -5.17
N ALA A 178 1.71 35.85 -5.97
CA ALA A 178 3.12 35.56 -5.68
C ALA A 178 3.98 36.84 -5.70
N LYS A 179 3.72 37.77 -6.64
CA LYS A 179 4.35 39.09 -6.68
C LYS A 179 4.02 39.93 -5.45
N TYR A 180 2.74 40.01 -5.08
CA TYR A 180 2.31 40.69 -3.84
C TYR A 180 2.97 40.08 -2.60
N ALA A 181 3.03 38.75 -2.51
CA ALA A 181 3.69 38.05 -1.40
C ALA A 181 5.17 38.41 -1.29
N LYS A 182 5.91 38.40 -2.41
CA LYS A 182 7.32 38.82 -2.45
C LYS A 182 7.53 40.26 -1.97
N LEU A 183 6.66 41.18 -2.37
CA LEU A 183 6.73 42.59 -1.94
C LEU A 183 6.35 42.77 -0.46
N THR A 184 5.44 41.94 0.06
CA THR A 184 4.97 41.97 1.46
C THR A 184 5.97 41.31 2.41
N TYR A 185 6.68 40.27 1.95
CA TYR A 185 7.63 39.47 2.73
C TYR A 185 9.02 39.49 2.06
N PRO A 186 9.72 40.65 2.04
CA PRO A 186 10.97 40.80 1.32
C PRO A 186 12.07 39.90 1.90
N GLY A 187 12.80 39.22 1.00
CA GLY A 187 13.87 38.28 1.36
C GLY A 187 13.41 36.88 1.79
N VAL A 188 12.09 36.65 1.92
CA VAL A 188 11.55 35.33 2.27
C VAL A 188 11.35 34.46 1.01
N PRO A 189 11.79 33.19 1.01
CA PRO A 189 11.52 32.24 -0.08
C PRO A 189 10.03 32.07 -0.39
N ILE A 190 9.67 32.00 -1.68
CA ILE A 190 8.28 31.89 -2.13
C ILE A 190 7.99 30.48 -2.69
N GLY A 191 6.93 29.86 -2.18
CA GLY A 191 6.42 28.58 -2.59
C GLY A 191 5.20 28.72 -3.52
N LEU A 192 5.13 27.88 -4.54
CA LEU A 192 3.97 27.74 -5.43
C LEU A 192 3.44 26.29 -5.31
N THR A 193 2.16 26.11 -5.01
CA THR A 193 1.56 24.78 -4.89
C THR A 193 0.10 24.69 -5.31
N GLY A 194 -0.32 23.46 -5.60
CA GLY A 194 -1.71 23.08 -5.74
C GLY A 194 -1.87 21.59 -6.03
N THR A 195 -3.11 21.13 -5.93
CA THR A 195 -3.50 19.73 -6.17
C THR A 195 -4.33 19.64 -7.45
N SER A 196 -4.13 18.59 -8.26
CA SER A 196 -4.88 18.37 -9.51
C SER A 196 -4.82 19.61 -10.42
N PHE A 197 -5.95 20.16 -10.83
CA PHE A 197 -6.04 21.46 -11.55
C PHE A 197 -5.24 22.60 -10.89
N GLY A 198 -5.25 22.71 -9.56
CA GLY A 198 -4.44 23.72 -8.85
C GLY A 198 -2.95 23.47 -9.01
N GLY A 199 -2.53 22.22 -9.16
CA GLY A 199 -1.15 21.87 -9.49
C GLY A 199 -0.78 22.31 -10.91
N SER A 200 -1.69 22.18 -11.88
CA SER A 200 -1.52 22.74 -13.23
C SER A 200 -1.43 24.28 -13.20
N VAL A 201 -2.28 24.96 -12.43
CA VAL A 201 -2.18 26.41 -12.21
C VAL A 201 -0.79 26.79 -11.68
N ALA A 202 -0.28 26.09 -10.66
CA ALA A 202 1.04 26.37 -10.10
C ALA A 202 2.20 26.12 -11.09
N MET A 203 2.12 25.07 -11.92
CA MET A 203 3.11 24.83 -12.98
C MET A 203 3.06 25.89 -14.08
N SER A 204 1.87 26.21 -14.59
CA SER A 204 1.70 27.17 -15.69
C SER A 204 1.99 28.61 -15.26
N ALA A 205 1.80 28.95 -13.97
CA ALA A 205 2.15 30.26 -13.43
C ALA A 205 3.65 30.42 -13.16
N PHE A 206 4.41 29.33 -12.97
CA PHE A 206 5.82 29.39 -12.58
C PHE A 206 6.69 30.23 -13.54
N PRO A 207 6.59 30.11 -14.89
CA PRO A 207 7.28 30.99 -15.83
C PRO A 207 7.04 32.48 -15.58
N SER A 208 5.78 32.88 -15.39
CA SER A 208 5.41 34.28 -15.15
C SER A 208 5.87 34.78 -13.78
N VAL A 209 5.82 33.94 -12.75
CA VAL A 209 6.36 34.27 -11.41
C VAL A 209 7.87 34.49 -11.48
N VAL A 210 8.61 33.62 -12.19
CA VAL A 210 10.05 33.78 -12.41
C VAL A 210 10.38 35.09 -13.13
N ASP A 211 9.59 35.49 -14.13
CA ASP A 211 9.84 36.73 -14.86
C ASP A 211 9.53 37.99 -14.06
N GLU A 212 8.35 38.05 -13.41
CA GLU A 212 7.99 39.13 -12.46
C GLU A 212 9.03 39.25 -11.33
N PHE A 213 9.55 38.13 -10.83
CA PHE A 213 10.57 38.14 -9.78
C PHE A 213 11.92 38.61 -10.30
N ARG A 214 12.30 38.25 -11.53
CA ARG A 214 13.52 38.74 -12.20
C ARG A 214 13.47 40.24 -12.42
N ALA A 215 12.31 40.79 -12.79
CA ALA A 215 12.11 42.22 -12.92
C ALA A 215 12.33 42.96 -11.59
N LEU A 216 11.85 42.39 -10.48
CA LEU A 216 12.02 42.94 -9.13
C LEU A 216 13.42 42.74 -8.53
N ASP A 217 14.10 41.62 -8.82
CA ASP A 217 15.47 41.33 -8.34
C ASP A 217 16.55 42.09 -9.14
N LYS A 218 16.17 42.76 -10.23
CA LYS A 218 17.11 43.45 -11.12
C LYS A 218 17.82 44.59 -10.40
N GLY A 219 19.10 44.37 -10.08
CA GLY A 219 19.97 45.33 -9.40
C GLY A 219 20.11 45.13 -7.89
N THR A 220 19.43 44.13 -7.29
CA THR A 220 19.59 43.80 -5.86
C THR A 220 20.82 42.95 -5.58
N GLY A 221 21.30 42.19 -6.59
CA GLY A 221 22.38 41.21 -6.45
C GLY A 221 21.94 39.87 -5.84
N THR A 222 20.66 39.72 -5.50
CA THR A 222 20.09 38.51 -4.87
C THR A 222 18.90 38.01 -5.66
N GLN A 223 18.92 36.73 -6.04
CA GLN A 223 17.74 36.08 -6.64
C GLN A 223 16.83 35.55 -5.52
N THR A 224 15.54 35.88 -5.58
CA THR A 224 14.53 35.34 -4.65
C THR A 224 14.35 33.84 -4.88
N PRO A 225 14.51 32.98 -3.85
CA PRO A 225 14.32 31.54 -4.00
C PRO A 225 12.86 31.16 -4.25
N ILE A 226 12.62 30.25 -5.21
CA ILE A 226 11.27 29.78 -5.57
C ILE A 226 11.17 28.25 -5.44
N ALA A 227 10.24 27.77 -4.61
CA ALA A 227 9.92 26.35 -4.45
C ALA A 227 8.60 26.01 -5.17
N LEU A 228 8.63 25.17 -6.19
CA LEU A 228 7.43 24.65 -6.85
C LEU A 228 7.14 23.24 -6.33
N CYS A 229 6.00 23.02 -5.66
CA CYS A 229 5.60 21.69 -5.21
C CYS A 229 4.18 21.38 -5.65
N THR A 230 3.97 20.28 -6.38
CA THR A 230 2.70 20.00 -7.08
C THR A 230 2.22 18.58 -6.82
N PHE A 231 0.90 18.40 -6.67
CA PHE A 231 0.30 17.12 -6.29
C PHE A 231 -0.71 16.66 -7.35
N LEU A 232 -0.41 15.56 -8.04
CA LEU A 232 -1.25 14.94 -9.06
C LEU A 232 -1.66 15.86 -10.25
N PRO A 233 -0.79 16.73 -10.80
CA PRO A 233 -1.18 17.71 -11.81
C PRO A 233 -1.27 17.08 -13.22
N PRO A 234 -2.32 17.36 -14.00
CA PRO A 234 -2.30 17.13 -15.45
C PRO A 234 -1.44 18.18 -16.16
N ALA A 235 -0.53 17.74 -17.02
CA ALA A 235 0.32 18.63 -17.83
C ALA A 235 -0.33 19.09 -19.14
N ARG A 236 -1.28 18.31 -19.65
CA ARG A 236 -2.07 18.61 -20.86
C ARG A 236 -3.55 18.53 -20.52
N SER A 237 -4.28 19.62 -20.74
CA SER A 237 -5.69 19.70 -20.37
C SER A 237 -6.56 18.69 -21.13
N GLU A 238 -6.19 18.37 -22.36
CA GLU A 238 -6.83 17.37 -23.22
C GLU A 238 -6.85 15.95 -22.64
N SER A 239 -5.83 15.58 -21.85
CA SER A 239 -5.68 14.23 -21.29
C SER A 239 -6.83 13.82 -20.35
N LEU A 240 -7.53 14.82 -19.79
CA LEU A 240 -8.72 14.64 -18.96
C LEU A 240 -9.92 14.08 -19.76
N PHE A 241 -9.98 14.34 -21.08
CA PHE A 241 -11.01 13.77 -21.97
C PHE A 241 -10.72 12.30 -22.33
N GLU A 242 -9.48 11.84 -22.17
CA GLU A 242 -9.12 10.43 -22.34
C GLU A 242 -9.16 9.60 -21.05
N SER A 243 -9.29 10.26 -19.90
CA SER A 243 -9.26 9.62 -18.58
C SER A 243 -10.66 9.26 -18.07
N VAL A 244 -10.80 8.76 -16.84
CA VAL A 244 -12.14 8.54 -16.26
C VAL A 244 -12.89 9.84 -16.00
N PHE A 245 -12.17 10.97 -15.92
CA PHE A 245 -12.71 12.31 -15.68
C PHE A 245 -13.74 12.75 -16.73
N LYS A 246 -13.64 12.27 -17.99
CA LYS A 246 -14.66 12.53 -19.02
C LYS A 246 -16.09 12.13 -18.62
N ARG A 247 -16.25 11.20 -17.67
CA ARG A 247 -17.59 10.73 -17.22
C ARG A 247 -18.37 11.76 -16.40
N ILE A 248 -17.71 12.80 -15.86
CA ILE A 248 -18.37 13.91 -15.16
C ILE A 248 -18.61 15.12 -16.07
N MET A 249 -18.62 14.92 -17.40
CA MET A 249 -18.96 15.93 -18.41
C MET A 249 -20.25 15.55 -19.14
N ASP A 250 -21.07 16.53 -19.50
CA ASP A 250 -22.29 16.32 -20.29
C ASP A 250 -22.06 16.59 -21.78
N PHE A 251 -21.53 15.57 -22.47
CA PHE A 251 -21.39 15.60 -23.92
C PHE A 251 -22.74 15.64 -24.66
N GLN A 252 -23.85 15.26 -24.02
CA GLN A 252 -25.17 15.32 -24.67
C GLN A 252 -25.67 16.76 -24.72
N ALA A 253 -25.43 17.56 -23.67
CA ALA A 253 -25.69 19.00 -23.69
C ALA A 253 -24.86 19.71 -24.78
N LEU A 254 -23.59 19.34 -24.96
CA LEU A 254 -22.73 19.89 -26.03
C LEU A 254 -23.24 19.60 -27.46
N VAL A 255 -23.86 18.45 -27.68
CA VAL A 255 -24.47 18.07 -28.97
C VAL A 255 -25.78 18.85 -29.22
N VAL A 256 -26.51 19.22 -28.16
CA VAL A 256 -27.81 19.90 -28.26
C VAL A 256 -27.69 21.43 -28.36
N ASP A 257 -26.64 22.02 -27.79
CA ASP A 257 -26.50 23.47 -27.62
C ASP A 257 -26.14 24.26 -28.91
N LYS A 258 -25.51 23.62 -29.91
CA LYS A 258 -25.10 24.33 -31.14
C LYS A 258 -25.31 23.52 -32.42
N ASP A 259 -25.97 24.16 -33.39
CA ASP A 259 -26.08 23.67 -34.78
C ASP A 259 -24.68 23.44 -35.38
N GLY A 260 -24.26 22.18 -35.48
CA GLY A 260 -22.98 21.80 -36.05
C GLY A 260 -22.42 20.47 -35.53
N TYR A 261 -22.68 20.13 -34.27
CA TYR A 261 -22.21 18.88 -33.64
C TYR A 261 -23.37 17.89 -33.55
N ARG A 262 -23.36 16.86 -34.38
CA ARG A 262 -24.41 15.84 -34.48
C ARG A 262 -24.13 14.62 -33.61
N THR A 263 -22.87 14.40 -33.20
CA THR A 263 -22.49 13.26 -32.37
C THR A 263 -21.59 13.64 -31.19
N VAL A 264 -21.54 12.77 -30.19
CA VAL A 264 -20.65 12.92 -29.02
C VAL A 264 -19.18 12.89 -29.44
N GLU A 265 -18.84 12.13 -30.48
CA GLU A 265 -17.48 12.05 -31.04
C GLU A 265 -17.06 13.40 -31.65
N GLU A 266 -17.94 14.06 -32.41
CA GLU A 266 -17.69 15.40 -32.98
C GLU A 266 -17.49 16.44 -31.87
N ALA A 267 -18.33 16.43 -30.82
CA ALA A 267 -18.16 17.31 -29.66
C ALA A 267 -16.88 17.02 -28.87
N THR A 268 -16.50 15.74 -28.72
CA THR A 268 -15.27 15.32 -28.02
C THR A 268 -14.01 15.70 -28.79
N ALA A 269 -13.99 15.47 -30.11
CA ALA A 269 -12.87 15.87 -30.97
C ALA A 269 -12.67 17.38 -30.94
N ARG A 270 -13.76 18.15 -31.02
CA ARG A 270 -13.72 19.61 -30.95
C ARG A 270 -13.21 20.12 -29.59
N LEU A 271 -13.61 19.49 -28.48
CA LEU A 271 -13.00 19.79 -27.18
C LEU A 271 -11.50 19.52 -27.21
N GLY A 272 -11.04 18.37 -27.72
CA GLY A 272 -9.61 18.08 -27.91
C GLY A 272 -8.86 19.25 -28.57
N GLU A 273 -9.29 19.68 -29.76
CA GLU A 273 -8.71 20.82 -30.49
C GLU A 273 -8.64 22.12 -29.66
N ILE A 274 -9.70 22.44 -28.92
CA ILE A 274 -9.80 23.68 -28.12
C ILE A 274 -8.85 23.65 -26.91
N PHE A 275 -8.50 22.47 -26.40
CA PHE A 275 -7.65 22.33 -25.21
C PHE A 275 -6.15 22.14 -25.50
N VAL A 276 -5.75 21.78 -26.74
CA VAL A 276 -4.33 21.75 -27.18
C VAL A 276 -3.57 23.07 -26.87
N PRO A 277 -4.13 24.28 -27.04
CA PRO A 277 -3.45 25.52 -26.65
C PRO A 277 -3.11 25.69 -25.16
N ARG A 278 -3.52 24.76 -24.29
CA ARG A 278 -3.28 24.76 -22.83
C ARG A 278 -2.29 23.68 -22.39
N GLU A 279 -1.45 23.18 -23.30
CA GLU A 279 -0.29 22.38 -22.91
C GLU A 279 0.69 23.19 -22.07
N LEU A 280 1.21 22.59 -21.00
CA LEU A 280 2.14 23.24 -20.08
C LEU A 280 3.39 23.82 -20.77
N SER A 281 3.87 23.14 -21.81
CA SER A 281 5.07 23.49 -22.59
C SER A 281 5.04 24.92 -23.14
N ARG A 282 3.85 25.42 -23.53
CA ARG A 282 3.70 26.75 -24.13
C ARG A 282 4.03 27.88 -23.16
N PHE A 283 3.59 27.78 -21.91
CA PHE A 283 3.88 28.80 -20.89
C PHE A 283 5.39 28.92 -20.58
N PHE A 284 6.18 27.86 -20.82
CA PHE A 284 7.62 27.87 -20.60
C PHE A 284 8.42 28.54 -21.73
N VAL A 285 7.81 28.87 -22.86
CA VAL A 285 8.43 29.65 -23.95
C VAL A 285 8.95 30.99 -23.42
N LEU A 286 8.21 31.62 -22.50
CA LEU A 286 8.58 32.86 -21.80
C LEU A 286 9.97 32.83 -21.12
N LEU A 287 10.43 31.66 -20.67
CA LEU A 287 11.76 31.51 -20.06
C LEU A 287 12.88 31.26 -21.09
N GLY A 288 12.55 30.83 -22.31
CA GLY A 288 13.51 30.51 -23.37
C GLY A 288 14.54 29.45 -22.95
N HIS A 289 15.77 29.87 -22.65
CA HIS A 289 16.84 29.03 -22.12
C HIS A 289 17.28 29.42 -20.70
N HIS A 290 16.58 30.36 -20.06
CA HIS A 290 16.96 30.84 -18.74
C HIS A 290 16.58 29.82 -17.66
N LYS A 291 17.57 29.44 -16.85
CA LYS A 291 17.42 28.57 -15.70
C LYS A 291 17.81 29.33 -14.41
N PRO A 292 16.85 29.75 -13.57
CA PRO A 292 17.13 30.36 -12.27
C PRO A 292 18.00 29.45 -11.39
N SER A 293 19.01 29.98 -10.72
CA SER A 293 19.91 29.19 -9.87
C SER A 293 19.31 28.89 -8.49
N GLN A 294 18.31 29.66 -8.04
CA GLN A 294 17.62 29.51 -6.76
C GLN A 294 16.20 28.95 -6.95
N THR A 295 16.08 27.77 -7.55
CA THR A 295 14.78 27.09 -7.79
C THR A 295 14.80 25.61 -7.44
N ALA A 296 13.77 25.16 -6.74
CA ALA A 296 13.56 23.75 -6.40
C ALA A 296 12.16 23.30 -6.85
N PHE A 297 12.06 22.04 -7.29
CA PHE A 297 10.82 21.49 -7.81
C PHE A 297 10.55 20.07 -7.33
N THR A 298 9.37 19.86 -6.75
CA THR A 298 8.81 18.54 -6.49
C THR A 298 7.52 18.37 -7.27
N ASN A 299 7.46 17.34 -8.11
CA ASN A 299 6.20 16.83 -8.65
C ASN A 299 5.86 15.51 -7.95
N VAL A 300 4.63 15.37 -7.47
CA VAL A 300 4.16 14.16 -6.79
C VAL A 300 3.12 13.48 -7.68
N ARG A 301 3.40 12.23 -8.06
CA ARG A 301 2.63 11.42 -9.00
C ARG A 301 2.03 10.20 -8.30
N ALA A 302 0.72 9.97 -8.45
CA ALA A 302 0.09 8.74 -8.03
C ALA A 302 0.19 7.67 -9.13
N LEU A 303 0.62 6.46 -8.79
CA LEU A 303 0.96 5.41 -9.77
C LEU A 303 -0.25 4.74 -10.45
N HIS A 304 -1.47 4.90 -9.92
CA HIS A 304 -2.71 4.33 -10.49
C HIS A 304 -3.82 5.36 -10.46
N ASP A 305 -3.42 6.60 -10.73
CA ASP A 305 -4.31 7.71 -10.93
C ASP A 305 -5.05 7.54 -12.26
N HIS A 306 -6.38 7.41 -12.18
CA HIS A 306 -7.22 7.25 -13.36
C HIS A 306 -7.82 8.58 -13.84
N TYR A 307 -7.74 9.64 -13.04
CA TYR A 307 -8.16 11.00 -13.42
C TYR A 307 -7.06 11.69 -14.24
N VAL A 308 -5.83 11.60 -13.76
CA VAL A 308 -4.62 12.17 -14.33
C VAL A 308 -3.63 11.02 -14.48
N ARG A 309 -3.49 10.48 -15.69
CA ARG A 309 -2.63 9.29 -15.90
C ARG A 309 -1.21 9.58 -15.39
N PRO A 310 -0.48 8.58 -14.83
CA PRO A 310 0.89 8.76 -14.34
C PRO A 310 1.86 9.33 -15.41
N SER A 311 1.56 9.09 -16.70
CA SER A 311 2.26 9.69 -17.84
C SER A 311 2.14 11.22 -17.88
N GLU A 312 1.01 11.79 -17.52
CA GLU A 312 0.79 13.26 -17.60
C GLU A 312 1.55 14.00 -16.51
N CYS A 313 1.59 13.46 -15.28
CA CYS A 313 2.48 14.01 -14.25
C CYS A 313 3.97 13.86 -14.66
N GLN A 314 4.34 12.78 -15.35
CA GLN A 314 5.69 12.59 -15.88
C GLN A 314 6.05 13.64 -16.95
N VAL A 315 5.14 13.91 -17.89
CA VAL A 315 5.28 14.99 -18.90
C VAL A 315 5.46 16.33 -18.20
N GLY A 316 4.60 16.65 -17.21
CA GLY A 316 4.71 17.91 -16.45
C GLY A 316 6.04 18.05 -15.72
N TYR A 317 6.54 16.95 -15.12
CA TYR A 317 7.87 16.95 -14.51
C TYR A 317 8.98 17.23 -15.53
N GLU A 318 8.92 16.61 -16.70
CA GLU A 318 9.92 16.74 -17.76
C GLU A 318 9.88 18.10 -18.48
N THR A 319 8.72 18.74 -18.55
CA THR A 319 8.57 20.11 -19.06
C THR A 319 9.24 21.13 -18.14
N VAL A 320 9.08 20.98 -16.81
CA VAL A 320 9.57 21.96 -15.82
C VAL A 320 11.04 21.75 -15.46
N LEU A 321 11.51 20.49 -15.40
CA LEU A 321 12.86 20.12 -14.92
C LEU A 321 14.04 20.90 -15.58
N PRO A 322 14.03 21.22 -16.89
CA PRO A 322 15.10 22.03 -17.50
C PRO A 322 15.24 23.43 -16.89
N PHE A 323 14.15 23.98 -16.35
CA PHE A 323 14.04 25.36 -15.89
C PHE A 323 14.20 25.53 -14.38
N VAL A 324 14.55 24.46 -13.64
CA VAL A 324 14.70 24.49 -12.17
C VAL A 324 16.04 23.91 -11.71
N ALA A 325 16.73 24.59 -10.80
CA ALA A 325 18.09 24.23 -10.36
C ALA A 325 18.14 22.81 -9.77
N SER A 326 17.19 22.47 -8.90
CA SER A 326 17.00 21.13 -8.35
C SER A 326 15.58 20.63 -8.61
N GLY A 327 15.41 19.35 -8.94
CA GLY A 327 14.11 18.79 -9.30
C GLY A 327 14.00 17.30 -8.95
N ARG A 328 12.85 16.89 -8.40
CA ARG A 328 12.53 15.48 -8.10
C ARG A 328 11.08 15.12 -8.45
N LEU A 329 10.88 13.85 -8.81
CA LEU A 329 9.58 13.23 -9.00
C LEU A 329 9.36 12.22 -7.85
N VAL A 330 8.23 12.33 -7.16
CA VAL A 330 7.87 11.52 -5.99
C VAL A 330 6.68 10.64 -6.34
N ASP A 331 6.88 9.33 -6.29
CA ASP A 331 5.82 8.36 -6.57
C ASP A 331 5.06 7.97 -5.29
N VAL A 332 3.73 8.12 -5.34
CA VAL A 332 2.81 7.68 -4.28
C VAL A 332 1.87 6.58 -4.77
N SER A 333 1.48 5.69 -3.86
CA SER A 333 0.56 4.59 -4.17
C SER A 333 -0.91 5.02 -4.12
N GLY A 334 -1.75 4.41 -4.95
CA GLY A 334 -3.19 4.66 -5.05
C GLY A 334 -3.59 5.43 -6.31
N GLY A 335 -4.88 5.80 -6.37
CA GLY A 335 -5.45 6.69 -7.38
C GLY A 335 -5.65 8.13 -6.88
N HIS A 336 -6.26 8.96 -7.73
CA HIS A 336 -6.44 10.40 -7.52
C HIS A 336 -7.14 10.70 -6.20
N CYS A 337 -8.35 10.18 -6.04
CA CYS A 337 -9.22 10.48 -4.89
C CYS A 337 -8.63 9.92 -3.59
N SER A 338 -7.98 8.74 -3.67
CA SER A 338 -7.32 8.12 -2.51
C SER A 338 -6.12 8.92 -1.99
N ASN A 339 -5.44 9.66 -2.87
CA ASN A 339 -4.31 10.50 -2.52
C ASN A 339 -4.75 11.91 -2.09
N ILE A 340 -5.83 12.45 -2.67
CA ILE A 340 -6.51 13.66 -2.16
C ILE A 340 -6.95 13.49 -0.70
N LEU A 341 -7.50 12.31 -0.34
CA LEU A 341 -7.83 11.99 1.06
C LEU A 341 -6.61 11.88 1.99
N GLN A 342 -5.39 11.81 1.44
CA GLN A 342 -4.12 11.72 2.16
C GLN A 342 -3.26 12.99 2.02
N THR A 343 -3.78 14.07 1.42
CA THR A 343 -3.06 15.34 1.18
C THR A 343 -2.30 15.81 2.42
N SER A 344 -2.91 15.79 3.61
CA SER A 344 -2.29 16.25 4.86
C SER A 344 -1.10 15.43 5.35
N LYS A 345 -0.88 14.22 4.80
CA LYS A 345 0.27 13.36 5.11
C LYS A 345 1.38 13.46 4.06
N ILE A 346 1.06 13.93 2.87
CA ILE A 346 1.93 13.87 1.69
C ILE A 346 2.40 15.28 1.31
N LEU A 347 1.46 16.22 1.09
CA LEU A 347 1.75 17.51 0.49
C LEU A 347 2.53 18.47 1.41
N PRO A 348 2.19 18.65 2.70
CA PRO A 348 3.02 19.46 3.61
C PRO A 348 4.47 18.98 3.67
N LYS A 349 4.67 17.66 3.78
CA LYS A 349 6.00 17.05 3.80
C LYS A 349 6.74 17.27 2.47
N ALA A 350 6.07 17.08 1.34
CA ALA A 350 6.67 17.30 0.02
C ALA A 350 7.06 18.77 -0.19
N ILE A 351 6.28 19.72 0.35
CA ILE A 351 6.58 21.16 0.35
C ILE A 351 7.83 21.42 1.20
N LEU A 352 7.88 21.00 2.46
CA LEU A 352 9.03 21.19 3.35
C LEU A 352 10.33 20.68 2.71
N GLU A 353 10.32 19.43 2.22
CA GLU A 353 11.45 18.82 1.49
C GLU A 353 11.85 19.61 0.21
N THR A 354 10.93 20.39 -0.39
CA THR A 354 11.25 21.27 -1.53
C THR A 354 11.91 22.58 -1.10
N PHE A 355 11.59 23.11 0.08
CA PHE A 355 12.30 24.24 0.66
C PHE A 355 13.69 23.83 1.18
N GLU A 356 13.82 22.65 1.80
CA GLU A 356 15.13 22.05 2.15
C GLU A 356 16.03 21.89 0.90
N MET A 357 15.45 21.52 -0.25
CA MET A 357 16.17 21.48 -1.52
C MET A 357 16.72 22.86 -1.92
N LEU A 358 16.04 23.98 -1.63
CA LEU A 358 16.57 25.33 -1.87
C LEU A 358 17.74 25.65 -0.94
N GLU A 359 17.62 25.34 0.35
CA GLU A 359 18.68 25.57 1.34
C GLU A 359 19.98 24.82 1.00
N SER A 360 19.87 23.69 0.29
CA SER A 360 21.01 22.91 -0.19
C SER A 360 21.73 23.47 -1.42
N LEU A 361 21.18 24.51 -2.08
CA LEU A 361 21.77 25.10 -3.27
C LEU A 361 22.93 26.06 -2.92
N PRO A 362 23.98 26.15 -3.75
CA PRO A 362 25.08 27.09 -3.54
C PRO A 362 24.59 28.53 -3.45
N SER A 363 25.11 29.31 -2.49
CA SER A 363 24.77 30.73 -2.38
C SER A 363 25.18 31.52 -3.63
N PRO A 364 24.44 32.56 -4.06
CA PRO A 364 24.64 33.20 -5.37
C PRO A 364 25.97 33.96 -5.61
N VAL A 365 26.92 33.91 -4.68
CA VAL A 365 28.10 34.80 -4.65
C VAL A 365 29.34 34.17 -5.30
N GLU A 366 29.40 32.83 -5.47
CA GLU A 366 30.54 32.14 -6.05
C GLU A 366 30.25 31.59 -7.46
N SER A 367 30.31 32.46 -8.47
CA SER A 367 30.44 32.02 -9.87
C SER A 367 31.26 33.00 -10.73
N GLU A 368 32.59 32.86 -10.68
CA GLU A 368 33.46 33.27 -11.78
C GLU A 368 34.38 32.13 -12.20
N SER A 369 34.74 32.13 -13.49
CA SER A 369 35.51 31.11 -14.23
C SER A 369 34.86 29.73 -14.37
N GLY A 370 34.46 29.41 -15.60
CA GLY A 370 34.03 28.06 -16.00
C GLY A 370 35.21 27.13 -16.32
N SER A 371 34.87 25.91 -16.75
CA SER A 371 35.77 24.77 -17.07
C SER A 371 36.70 24.34 -15.94
N ASP A 372 36.27 23.31 -15.18
CA ASP A 372 37.13 22.20 -14.67
C ASP A 372 36.39 21.21 -13.75
N ALA A 373 35.16 21.51 -13.31
CA ALA A 373 34.40 20.66 -12.38
C ALA A 373 33.94 19.29 -12.93
N ALA A 374 34.22 18.94 -14.18
CA ALA A 374 33.66 17.76 -14.86
C ALA A 374 34.48 16.46 -14.69
N GLU A 375 35.71 16.49 -14.18
CA GLU A 375 36.66 15.38 -14.39
C GLU A 375 37.19 14.65 -13.12
N LYS A 376 36.74 15.00 -11.90
CA LYS A 376 37.33 14.51 -10.64
C LYS A 376 36.52 13.53 -9.78
N CYS A 377 35.49 12.89 -10.35
CA CYS A 377 34.79 11.76 -9.71
C CYS A 377 34.84 10.50 -10.60
N LYS A 378 36.01 9.83 -10.63
CA LYS A 378 36.13 8.45 -11.13
C LYS A 378 36.25 7.47 -9.96
N GLU A 379 35.24 6.61 -9.88
CA GLU A 379 35.28 5.21 -9.43
C GLU A 379 35.89 4.87 -8.06
N VAL A 380 35.00 4.57 -7.10
CA VAL A 380 34.78 3.16 -6.73
C VAL A 380 33.26 2.94 -6.60
N SER A 381 32.64 2.28 -7.59
CA SER A 381 31.22 1.91 -7.53
C SER A 381 31.03 0.43 -7.84
N SER A 382 30.37 -0.28 -6.95
CA SER A 382 29.90 -1.65 -7.16
C SER A 382 28.92 -1.73 -8.35
N PRO A 383 28.92 -2.83 -9.13
CA PRO A 383 27.96 -3.04 -10.21
C PRO A 383 26.54 -3.26 -9.65
N GLU A 384 25.45 -2.71 -10.19
CA GLU A 384 25.30 -1.62 -11.18
C GLU A 384 24.08 -0.76 -10.80
N HIS A 385 24.11 0.53 -11.13
CA HIS A 385 22.91 1.35 -11.31
C HIS A 385 22.83 1.74 -12.78
N THR A 386 21.91 1.14 -13.53
CA THR A 386 21.63 1.55 -14.92
C THR A 386 21.17 3.01 -14.90
N ARG A 387 21.87 3.89 -15.63
CA ARG A 387 21.49 5.32 -15.71
C ARG A 387 20.04 5.42 -16.21
N PRO A 388 19.13 6.18 -15.56
CA PRO A 388 17.70 6.18 -15.90
C PRO A 388 17.40 6.51 -17.37
N TYR A 389 18.23 7.36 -18.00
CA TYR A 389 18.16 7.68 -19.42
C TYR A 389 18.44 6.46 -20.33
N VAL A 390 19.43 5.63 -19.97
CA VAL A 390 19.75 4.40 -20.70
C VAL A 390 18.64 3.37 -20.49
N SER A 391 18.11 3.23 -19.27
CA SER A 391 16.94 2.36 -19.00
C SER A 391 15.68 2.79 -19.77
N ARG A 392 15.47 4.10 -20.00
CA ARG A 392 14.36 4.62 -20.82
C ARG A 392 14.56 4.36 -22.30
N ILE A 393 15.77 4.51 -22.82
CA ILE A 393 16.11 4.14 -24.21
C ILE A 393 15.91 2.63 -24.42
N ILE A 394 16.36 1.79 -23.48
CA ILE A 394 16.14 0.34 -23.51
C ILE A 394 14.63 0.01 -23.46
N GLY A 395 13.86 0.62 -22.55
CA GLY A 395 12.40 0.43 -22.51
C GLY A 395 11.65 0.94 -23.75
N ALA A 396 12.20 1.93 -24.48
CA ALA A 396 11.67 2.34 -25.78
C ALA A 396 11.98 1.33 -26.88
N PHE A 397 13.08 0.59 -26.80
CA PHE A 397 13.34 -0.56 -27.68
C PHE A 397 12.36 -1.70 -27.46
N ASP A 398 11.82 -1.91 -26.24
CA ASP A 398 10.76 -2.91 -26.01
C ASP A 398 9.48 -2.58 -26.80
N LEU A 399 9.07 -1.30 -26.81
CA LEU A 399 7.94 -0.84 -27.62
C LEU A 399 8.23 -0.95 -29.11
N LEU A 400 9.42 -0.53 -29.57
CA LEU A 400 9.85 -0.67 -30.96
C LEU A 400 9.86 -2.15 -31.40
N TYR A 401 10.36 -3.04 -30.56
CA TYR A 401 10.38 -4.49 -30.79
C TYR A 401 8.96 -5.01 -30.94
N VAL A 402 8.04 -4.70 -30.02
CA VAL A 402 6.63 -5.12 -30.08
C VAL A 402 5.92 -4.59 -31.34
N TYR A 403 6.05 -3.31 -31.66
CA TYR A 403 5.38 -2.73 -32.84
C TYR A 403 6.01 -3.15 -34.18
N SER A 404 7.29 -3.58 -34.19
CA SER A 404 7.95 -4.09 -35.40
C SER A 404 7.65 -5.55 -35.71
N GLN A 405 7.01 -6.30 -34.81
CA GLN A 405 6.61 -7.69 -35.08
C GLN A 405 5.54 -7.77 -36.17
N LYS A 406 5.92 -8.40 -37.29
CA LYS A 406 5.04 -8.67 -38.44
C LYS A 406 4.04 -9.81 -38.18
N HIS A 407 4.42 -10.74 -37.31
CA HIS A 407 3.59 -11.88 -36.91
C HIS A 407 2.85 -11.56 -35.61
N LYS A 408 1.72 -12.25 -35.39
CA LYS A 408 0.81 -12.06 -34.26
C LYS A 408 0.42 -13.42 -33.69
N PHE A 409 0.24 -13.50 -32.37
CA PHE A 409 -0.46 -14.60 -31.72
C PHE A 409 -1.93 -14.58 -32.11
N PHE A 410 -2.59 -15.73 -32.01
CA PHE A 410 -4.05 -15.89 -32.18
C PHE A 410 -4.57 -15.66 -33.61
N ALA A 411 -3.67 -15.71 -34.61
CA ALA A 411 -4.01 -15.55 -36.03
C ALA A 411 -4.95 -16.64 -36.59
N GLU A 412 -5.02 -17.81 -35.93
CA GLU A 412 -5.96 -18.90 -36.23
C GLU A 412 -7.22 -18.86 -35.34
N GLY A 413 -7.33 -17.87 -34.45
CA GLY A 413 -8.51 -17.65 -33.61
C GLY A 413 -8.48 -18.37 -32.25
N TRP A 414 -9.60 -18.99 -31.87
CA TRP A 414 -9.84 -19.36 -30.47
C TRP A 414 -9.27 -20.72 -30.05
N GLY A 415 -9.28 -21.76 -30.90
CA GLY A 415 -8.82 -23.10 -30.51
C GLY A 415 -9.64 -23.70 -29.36
N ASP A 416 -10.96 -23.87 -29.57
CA ASP A 416 -11.84 -24.33 -28.49
C ASP A 416 -11.51 -25.76 -28.01
N GLU A 417 -10.98 -26.63 -28.89
CA GLU A 417 -10.58 -28.00 -28.51
C GLU A 417 -9.35 -28.00 -27.58
N GLU A 418 -8.32 -27.21 -27.89
CA GLU A 418 -7.15 -27.06 -27.02
C GLU A 418 -7.53 -26.37 -25.70
N TYR A 419 -8.50 -25.46 -25.72
CA TYR A 419 -9.05 -24.85 -24.52
C TYR A 419 -9.77 -25.89 -23.63
N GLU A 420 -10.55 -26.82 -24.19
CA GLU A 420 -11.17 -27.90 -23.39
C GLU A 420 -10.12 -28.85 -22.78
N LYS A 421 -9.09 -29.23 -23.55
CA LYS A 421 -7.95 -30.04 -23.06
C LYS A 421 -7.19 -29.32 -21.94
N ASP A 422 -6.96 -28.02 -22.09
CA ASP A 422 -6.33 -27.14 -21.10
C ASP A 422 -7.12 -27.08 -19.78
N GLN A 423 -8.45 -26.91 -19.85
CA GLN A 423 -9.31 -26.93 -18.68
C GLN A 423 -9.33 -28.31 -17.99
N ALA A 424 -9.18 -29.41 -18.74
CA ALA A 424 -9.07 -30.75 -18.19
C ALA A 424 -7.73 -30.96 -17.45
N LEU A 425 -6.60 -30.58 -18.06
CA LEU A 425 -5.28 -30.69 -17.42
C LEU A 425 -5.16 -29.81 -16.17
N LEU A 426 -5.72 -28.59 -16.17
CA LEU A 426 -5.75 -27.78 -14.95
C LEU A 426 -6.50 -28.49 -13.81
N ARG A 427 -7.65 -29.11 -14.08
CA ARG A 427 -8.40 -29.86 -13.04
C ARG A 427 -7.60 -31.02 -12.50
N ILE A 428 -6.90 -31.78 -13.36
CA ILE A 428 -6.01 -32.87 -12.92
C ILE A 428 -4.92 -32.32 -11.97
N ILE A 429 -4.25 -31.22 -12.33
CA ILE A 429 -3.25 -30.58 -11.46
C ILE A 429 -3.85 -30.08 -10.13
N GLU A 430 -5.06 -29.51 -10.15
CA GLU A 430 -5.73 -28.99 -8.94
C GLU A 430 -6.32 -30.08 -8.03
N GLU A 431 -6.73 -31.23 -8.58
CA GLU A 431 -7.39 -32.32 -7.86
C GLU A 431 -6.41 -33.43 -7.42
N ASP A 432 -5.55 -33.90 -8.33
CA ASP A 432 -4.67 -35.08 -8.18
C ASP A 432 -3.16 -34.74 -8.22
N GLY A 433 -2.80 -33.50 -8.56
CA GLY A 433 -1.42 -33.10 -8.83
C GLY A 433 -0.89 -33.67 -10.14
N THR A 434 0.41 -33.90 -10.24
CA THR A 434 1.03 -34.54 -11.43
C THR A 434 1.21 -36.04 -11.29
N THR A 435 1.00 -36.60 -10.09
CA THR A 435 1.40 -37.97 -9.74
C THR A 435 0.65 -39.06 -10.51
N THR A 436 -0.55 -38.76 -11.01
CA THR A 436 -1.41 -39.66 -11.80
C THR A 436 -1.06 -39.70 -13.29
N LEU A 437 -0.23 -38.76 -13.77
CA LEU A 437 0.22 -38.69 -15.17
C LEU A 437 1.50 -39.51 -15.38
N PRO A 438 1.78 -39.96 -16.62
CA PRO A 438 2.97 -40.77 -16.93
C PRO A 438 4.28 -40.15 -16.44
N ASP A 439 5.19 -40.99 -15.94
CA ASP A 439 6.54 -40.57 -15.59
C ASP A 439 7.44 -40.55 -16.83
N ILE A 440 8.58 -39.86 -16.74
CA ILE A 440 9.63 -39.92 -17.77
C ILE A 440 10.49 -41.14 -17.44
N ASP A 441 10.35 -42.22 -18.21
CA ASP A 441 11.11 -43.45 -17.99
C ASP A 441 12.58 -43.35 -18.45
N GLN A 442 12.84 -42.62 -19.52
CA GLN A 442 14.17 -42.45 -20.12
C GLN A 442 14.28 -41.16 -20.95
N LEU A 443 15.50 -40.64 -21.09
CA LEU A 443 15.85 -39.59 -22.05
C LEU A 443 16.53 -40.21 -23.26
N VAL A 444 16.05 -39.90 -24.46
CA VAL A 444 16.62 -40.36 -25.73
C VAL A 444 17.53 -39.28 -26.31
N PHE A 445 18.84 -39.53 -26.33
CA PHE A 445 19.84 -38.61 -26.87
C PHE A 445 19.85 -38.63 -28.41
N ILE A 446 20.05 -37.46 -29.03
CA ILE A 446 19.96 -37.30 -30.49
C ILE A 446 21.24 -37.73 -31.22
N ASP A 447 22.41 -37.53 -30.60
CA ASP A 447 23.70 -37.98 -31.12
C ASP A 447 24.19 -39.23 -30.37
N GLU A 448 24.57 -40.29 -31.11
CA GLU A 448 24.91 -41.61 -30.54
C GLU A 448 26.23 -41.64 -29.71
N THR A 449 26.96 -40.52 -29.61
CA THR A 449 28.21 -40.38 -28.83
C THR A 449 28.00 -39.78 -27.43
N ALA A 450 26.77 -39.44 -27.05
CA ALA A 450 26.46 -38.51 -25.97
C ALA A 450 26.80 -38.83 -24.48
N PRO A 451 27.23 -40.03 -24.02
CA PRO A 451 27.53 -40.22 -22.59
C PRO A 451 28.82 -39.57 -22.09
N GLU A 452 29.69 -39.07 -22.98
CA GLU A 452 31.00 -38.52 -22.61
C GLU A 452 31.18 -37.01 -22.85
N ASP A 453 30.23 -36.37 -23.55
CA ASP A 453 30.28 -34.94 -23.87
C ASP A 453 29.59 -34.08 -22.78
N GLU A 454 30.17 -32.91 -22.48
CA GLU A 454 29.65 -31.97 -21.48
C GLU A 454 28.28 -31.37 -21.86
N ILE A 455 27.89 -31.43 -23.14
CA ILE A 455 26.65 -30.85 -23.66
C ILE A 455 25.98 -31.81 -24.63
N CYS A 456 24.75 -32.21 -24.33
CA CYS A 456 23.96 -33.14 -25.14
C CYS A 456 22.50 -32.69 -25.29
N VAL A 457 21.87 -33.07 -26.39
CA VAL A 457 20.44 -32.83 -26.64
C VAL A 457 19.70 -34.16 -26.59
N CYS A 458 18.58 -34.18 -25.88
CA CYS A 458 17.73 -35.33 -25.70
C CYS A 458 16.25 -34.97 -25.90
N TYR A 459 15.42 -35.99 -26.03
CA TYR A 459 13.98 -35.86 -25.95
C TYR A 459 13.36 -36.97 -25.09
N PHE A 460 12.13 -36.73 -24.65
CA PHE A 460 11.26 -37.70 -24.02
C PHE A 460 9.84 -37.53 -24.58
N ASP A 461 9.04 -38.60 -24.54
CA ASP A 461 7.62 -38.48 -24.85
C ASP A 461 6.93 -37.70 -23.70
N SER A 462 6.18 -36.66 -24.05
CA SER A 462 5.56 -35.78 -23.05
C SER A 462 4.56 -36.57 -22.20
N PRO A 463 4.55 -36.39 -20.87
CA PRO A 463 3.47 -36.87 -20.00
C PRO A 463 2.07 -36.39 -20.44
N CYS A 464 2.02 -35.34 -21.27
CA CYS A 464 0.82 -34.76 -21.85
C CYS A 464 0.62 -35.13 -23.33
N ALA A 465 1.29 -36.15 -23.88
CA ALA A 465 1.25 -36.47 -25.31
C ALA A 465 -0.18 -36.64 -25.87
N ASP A 466 -1.09 -37.29 -25.14
CA ASP A 466 -2.49 -37.48 -25.59
C ASP A 466 -3.31 -36.16 -25.64
N TRP A 467 -2.82 -35.08 -25.03
CA TRP A 467 -3.44 -33.76 -25.02
C TRP A 467 -2.80 -32.80 -26.02
N LEU A 468 -1.71 -33.17 -26.69
CA LEU A 468 -0.90 -32.30 -27.54
C LEU A 468 -1.02 -32.64 -29.04
N PRO A 469 -0.85 -31.66 -29.96
CA PRO A 469 -0.64 -31.93 -31.38
C PRO A 469 0.57 -32.85 -31.61
N ASP A 470 0.58 -33.58 -32.73
CA ASP A 470 1.61 -34.60 -33.02
C ASP A 470 3.04 -34.06 -32.95
N GLU A 471 3.28 -32.83 -33.39
CA GLU A 471 4.57 -32.12 -33.33
C GLU A 471 5.00 -31.80 -31.89
N CYS A 472 4.04 -31.60 -30.99
CA CYS A 472 4.26 -31.27 -29.58
C CYS A 472 4.47 -32.50 -28.68
N LYS A 473 4.13 -33.71 -29.15
CA LYS A 473 4.13 -34.95 -28.32
C LYS A 473 5.50 -35.31 -27.75
N LYS A 474 6.59 -34.90 -28.42
CA LYS A 474 7.96 -35.04 -27.88
C LYS A 474 8.40 -33.74 -27.23
N ALA A 475 8.87 -33.84 -25.99
CA ALA A 475 9.50 -32.74 -25.27
C ALA A 475 11.02 -32.84 -25.42
N TYR A 476 11.66 -31.75 -25.85
CA TYR A 476 13.10 -31.69 -26.06
C TYR A 476 13.79 -30.95 -24.91
N ALA A 477 14.95 -31.44 -24.50
CA ALA A 477 15.78 -30.79 -23.50
C ALA A 477 17.26 -30.87 -23.86
N MET A 478 18.02 -29.82 -23.53
CA MET A 478 19.48 -29.82 -23.57
C MET A 478 20.02 -29.96 -22.16
N ILE A 479 20.94 -30.92 -21.97
CA ILE A 479 21.69 -31.07 -20.73
C ILE A 479 23.08 -30.44 -20.93
N VAL A 480 23.47 -29.59 -19.99
CA VAL A 480 24.81 -29.00 -19.88
C VAL A 480 25.36 -29.43 -18.53
N SER A 481 26.46 -30.17 -18.53
CA SER A 481 27.08 -30.77 -17.34
C SER A 481 28.43 -30.11 -17.02
N PRO A 482 28.89 -30.13 -15.75
CA PRO A 482 30.25 -29.73 -15.42
C PRO A 482 31.28 -30.68 -16.08
N PRO A 483 32.56 -30.26 -16.17
CA PRO A 483 33.63 -31.09 -16.72
C PRO A 483 33.74 -32.47 -16.06
N LYS A 484 34.14 -33.46 -16.86
CA LYS A 484 34.15 -34.88 -16.47
C LYS A 484 35.12 -35.14 -15.31
N GLY A 485 34.57 -35.28 -14.11
CA GLY A 485 35.29 -35.57 -12.87
C GLY A 485 34.97 -34.62 -11.72
N ASP A 486 34.31 -33.50 -11.99
CA ASP A 486 33.92 -32.51 -10.98
C ASP A 486 32.70 -32.97 -10.16
N GLU A 487 32.60 -32.48 -8.92
CA GLU A 487 31.48 -32.78 -8.01
C GLU A 487 30.22 -32.01 -8.44
N ILE A 488 29.11 -32.73 -8.69
CA ILE A 488 27.82 -32.10 -9.02
C ILE A 488 27.20 -31.51 -7.74
N ARG A 489 27.21 -30.19 -7.65
CA ARG A 489 26.72 -29.40 -6.50
C ARG A 489 25.21 -29.17 -6.52
N GLY A 490 24.58 -29.32 -7.67
CA GLY A 490 23.13 -29.13 -7.85
C GLY A 490 22.69 -29.35 -9.30
N ILE A 491 21.38 -29.52 -9.50
CA ILE A 491 20.75 -29.61 -10.83
C ILE A 491 19.76 -28.46 -10.99
N LEU A 492 19.76 -27.80 -12.14
CA LEU A 492 18.95 -26.63 -12.41
C LEU A 492 18.09 -26.86 -13.65
N ILE A 493 16.77 -26.98 -13.46
CA ILE A 493 15.82 -27.07 -14.58
C ILE A 493 15.48 -25.64 -15.01
N GLN A 494 15.83 -25.31 -16.24
CA GLN A 494 15.67 -23.98 -16.81
C GLN A 494 14.47 -23.94 -17.76
N VAL A 495 13.46 -23.13 -17.44
CA VAL A 495 12.23 -22.99 -18.21
C VAL A 495 12.27 -21.72 -19.06
N ALA A 496 11.85 -21.82 -20.31
CA ALA A 496 11.94 -20.75 -21.30
C ALA A 496 11.06 -19.54 -20.95
N GLY A 497 11.56 -18.34 -21.21
CA GLY A 497 10.75 -17.13 -21.24
C GLY A 497 9.89 -17.04 -22.51
N THR A 498 8.97 -16.07 -22.58
CA THR A 498 8.22 -15.80 -23.81
C THR A 498 9.19 -15.37 -24.92
N GLY A 499 9.19 -16.09 -26.05
CA GLY A 499 10.10 -15.83 -27.18
C GLY A 499 11.49 -16.46 -27.12
N ASP A 500 11.79 -17.24 -26.08
CA ASP A 500 13.04 -18.00 -25.93
C ASP A 500 12.90 -19.37 -26.63
N GLU A 501 13.08 -19.38 -27.96
CA GLU A 501 13.07 -20.59 -28.79
C GLU A 501 14.43 -21.31 -28.78
N GLY A 502 14.42 -22.64 -28.68
CA GLY A 502 15.63 -23.46 -28.60
C GLY A 502 16.38 -23.33 -27.27
N PHE A 503 17.67 -23.66 -27.32
CA PHE A 503 18.53 -23.75 -26.14
C PHE A 503 19.63 -22.67 -26.10
N SER A 504 19.96 -22.06 -27.23
CA SER A 504 21.22 -21.32 -27.42
C SER A 504 21.48 -20.17 -26.44
N LEU A 505 20.44 -19.40 -26.09
CA LEU A 505 20.55 -18.26 -25.18
C LEU A 505 20.78 -18.74 -23.74
N ARG A 506 19.86 -19.56 -23.21
CA ARG A 506 19.96 -20.19 -21.88
C ARG A 506 21.24 -21.02 -21.73
N ARG A 507 21.68 -21.71 -22.79
CA ARG A 507 22.95 -22.44 -22.81
C ARG A 507 24.13 -21.52 -22.48
N LYS A 508 24.32 -20.44 -23.26
CA LYS A 508 25.50 -19.57 -23.14
C LYS A 508 25.48 -18.65 -21.93
N GLU A 509 24.34 -18.03 -21.67
CA GLU A 509 24.24 -16.97 -20.64
C GLU A 509 23.99 -17.52 -19.24
N ILE A 510 23.54 -18.78 -19.11
CA ILE A 510 23.13 -19.38 -17.83
C ILE A 510 23.81 -20.74 -17.62
N ALA A 511 23.62 -21.70 -18.52
CA ALA A 511 24.01 -23.10 -18.28
C ALA A 511 25.53 -23.35 -18.32
N GLU A 512 26.25 -22.83 -19.31
CA GLU A 512 27.72 -22.97 -19.43
C GLU A 512 28.45 -22.31 -18.24
N PRO A 513 28.10 -21.08 -17.79
CA PRO A 513 28.62 -20.51 -16.54
C PRO A 513 28.35 -21.37 -15.30
N LEU A 514 27.14 -21.91 -15.17
CA LEU A 514 26.76 -22.74 -14.02
C LEU A 514 27.44 -24.11 -14.02
N ALA A 515 27.73 -24.68 -15.19
CA ALA A 515 28.54 -25.88 -15.34
C ALA A 515 29.98 -25.66 -14.85
N ALA A 516 30.57 -24.50 -15.14
CA ALA A 516 31.89 -24.13 -14.58
C ALA A 516 31.87 -24.00 -13.05
N ASP A 517 30.71 -23.71 -12.44
CA ASP A 517 30.50 -23.67 -10.99
C ASP A 517 30.06 -25.03 -10.38
N GLY A 518 29.99 -26.11 -11.18
CA GLY A 518 29.66 -27.47 -10.71
C GLY A 518 28.17 -27.83 -10.72
N PHE A 519 27.32 -27.12 -11.48
CA PHE A 519 25.89 -27.42 -11.61
C PHE A 519 25.56 -28.09 -12.95
N VAL A 520 24.69 -29.11 -12.92
CA VAL A 520 24.05 -29.63 -14.14
C VAL A 520 22.85 -28.75 -14.48
N SER A 521 22.75 -28.29 -15.73
CA SER A 521 21.59 -27.54 -16.22
C SER A 521 20.78 -28.38 -17.21
N ILE A 522 19.48 -28.51 -16.97
CA ILE A 522 18.53 -29.16 -17.88
C ILE A 522 17.63 -28.07 -18.47
N ILE A 523 17.87 -27.70 -19.71
CA ILE A 523 17.18 -26.62 -20.43
C ILE A 523 16.00 -27.22 -21.19
N LEU A 524 14.76 -27.01 -20.70
CA LEU A 524 13.55 -27.57 -21.31
C LEU A 524 13.01 -26.65 -22.43
N GLU A 525 12.61 -27.23 -23.56
CA GLU A 525 11.86 -26.54 -24.62
C GLU A 525 10.35 -26.68 -24.39
N CYS A 526 9.68 -25.56 -24.10
CA CYS A 526 8.25 -25.50 -23.83
C CYS A 526 7.43 -26.02 -25.03
N ALA A 527 6.23 -26.56 -24.76
CA ALA A 527 5.30 -26.94 -25.83
C ALA A 527 5.04 -25.77 -26.79
N PHE A 528 4.77 -26.05 -28.07
CA PHE A 528 4.58 -25.08 -29.15
C PHE A 528 5.80 -24.20 -29.53
N TYR A 529 6.97 -24.34 -28.90
CA TYR A 529 8.18 -23.56 -29.21
C TYR A 529 9.22 -24.39 -29.97
N GLY A 530 10.00 -23.73 -30.84
CA GLY A 530 11.17 -24.30 -31.50
C GLY A 530 10.90 -25.62 -32.22
N GLN A 531 11.48 -26.73 -31.75
CA GLN A 531 11.31 -28.06 -32.39
C GLN A 531 9.90 -28.64 -32.20
N ARG A 532 9.13 -28.12 -31.25
CA ARG A 532 7.77 -28.57 -30.89
C ARG A 532 6.68 -27.74 -31.59
N ARG A 533 7.06 -26.88 -32.52
CA ARG A 533 6.17 -25.92 -33.17
C ARG A 533 5.33 -26.60 -34.27
N PRO A 534 3.99 -26.38 -34.33
CA PRO A 534 3.16 -26.77 -35.47
C PRO A 534 3.68 -26.24 -36.82
N GLN A 535 3.35 -26.93 -37.91
CA GLN A 535 3.94 -26.66 -39.24
C GLN A 535 3.58 -25.27 -39.82
N ASP A 536 2.40 -24.76 -39.47
CA ASP A 536 1.84 -23.47 -39.87
C ASP A 536 2.21 -22.31 -38.91
N GLN A 537 2.41 -22.61 -37.62
CA GLN A 537 2.83 -21.61 -36.63
C GLN A 537 4.19 -21.00 -37.02
N THR A 538 4.30 -19.67 -36.93
CA THR A 538 5.56 -18.94 -37.22
C THR A 538 6.27 -18.55 -35.92
N SER A 539 7.46 -19.09 -35.69
CA SER A 539 8.26 -18.81 -34.47
C SER A 539 7.42 -19.02 -33.19
N PHE A 540 7.64 -18.25 -32.14
CA PHE A 540 6.93 -18.37 -30.86
C PHE A 540 5.50 -17.80 -30.85
N PHE A 541 4.99 -17.31 -31.99
CA PHE A 541 3.65 -16.71 -32.10
C PHE A 541 2.57 -17.81 -32.21
N ILE A 542 2.11 -18.30 -31.07
CA ILE A 542 1.13 -19.40 -30.99
C ILE A 542 -0.19 -19.03 -31.70
N GLY A 543 -0.64 -19.93 -32.56
CA GLY A 543 -1.72 -19.72 -33.53
C GLY A 543 -3.12 -19.52 -32.93
N THR A 544 -3.45 -20.19 -31.83
CA THR A 544 -4.77 -20.11 -31.17
C THR A 544 -4.68 -19.77 -29.67
N VAL A 545 -5.77 -19.23 -29.12
CA VAL A 545 -5.89 -18.94 -27.67
C VAL A 545 -5.83 -20.23 -26.84
N GLY A 546 -6.49 -21.31 -27.29
CA GLY A 546 -6.45 -22.62 -26.65
C GLY A 546 -5.04 -23.21 -26.56
N SER A 547 -4.28 -23.23 -27.66
CA SER A 547 -2.89 -23.71 -27.67
C SER A 547 -2.01 -22.92 -26.71
N TYR A 548 -2.17 -21.59 -26.65
CA TYR A 548 -1.44 -20.73 -25.73
C TYR A 548 -1.79 -21.02 -24.26
N LEU A 549 -3.06 -21.28 -23.94
CA LEU A 549 -3.49 -21.66 -22.60
C LEU A 549 -2.94 -23.04 -22.19
N LEU A 550 -3.00 -24.00 -23.10
CA LEU A 550 -2.55 -25.38 -22.96
C LEU A 550 -1.03 -25.52 -22.72
N GLN A 551 -0.23 -24.56 -23.18
CA GLN A 551 1.21 -24.50 -22.94
C GLN A 551 1.56 -24.49 -21.44
N LEU A 552 0.80 -23.77 -20.61
CA LEU A 552 1.09 -23.60 -19.18
C LEU A 552 0.96 -24.90 -18.35
N PRO A 553 -0.19 -25.61 -18.29
CA PRO A 553 -0.31 -26.84 -17.51
C PRO A 553 0.64 -27.92 -18.05
N THR A 554 0.79 -28.02 -19.37
CA THR A 554 1.74 -28.93 -20.02
C THR A 554 3.16 -28.73 -19.51
N THR A 555 3.67 -27.49 -19.53
CA THR A 555 5.05 -27.21 -19.10
C THR A 555 5.22 -27.41 -17.58
N ILE A 556 4.19 -27.14 -16.77
CA ILE A 556 4.18 -27.45 -15.32
C ILE A 556 4.36 -28.96 -15.09
N ILE A 557 3.62 -29.80 -15.82
CA ILE A 557 3.69 -31.26 -15.71
C ILE A 557 5.07 -31.76 -16.18
N GLU A 558 5.54 -31.32 -17.34
CA GLU A 558 6.85 -31.70 -17.88
C GLU A 558 8.00 -31.34 -16.94
N VAL A 559 8.01 -30.12 -16.39
CA VAL A 559 9.01 -29.69 -15.38
C VAL A 559 8.92 -30.55 -14.11
N SER A 560 7.70 -30.91 -13.67
CA SER A 560 7.51 -31.76 -12.48
C SER A 560 8.08 -33.16 -12.68
N LYS A 561 7.74 -33.82 -13.80
CA LYS A 561 8.24 -35.16 -14.13
C LYS A 561 9.74 -35.17 -14.43
N LEU A 562 10.28 -34.10 -15.03
CA LEU A 562 11.71 -33.96 -15.28
C LEU A 562 12.51 -33.75 -13.99
N ALA A 563 11.96 -33.04 -13.00
CA ALA A 563 12.53 -32.96 -11.66
C ALA A 563 12.53 -34.32 -10.95
N LYS A 564 11.44 -35.10 -11.09
CA LYS A 564 11.36 -36.47 -10.55
C LYS A 564 12.43 -37.38 -11.17
N TYR A 565 12.57 -37.36 -12.49
CA TYR A 565 13.62 -38.08 -13.22
C TYR A 565 15.03 -37.66 -12.76
N ALA A 566 15.27 -36.35 -12.61
CA ALA A 566 16.54 -35.82 -12.12
C ALA A 566 16.85 -36.28 -10.69
N LYS A 567 15.87 -36.29 -9.79
CA LYS A 567 16.04 -36.77 -8.40
C LYS A 567 16.43 -38.25 -8.33
N VAL A 568 15.86 -39.08 -9.21
CA VAL A 568 16.20 -40.52 -9.30
C VAL A 568 17.59 -40.71 -9.92
N THR A 569 17.90 -39.98 -10.99
CA THR A 569 19.17 -40.10 -11.73
C THR A 569 20.37 -39.60 -10.91
N TYR A 570 20.20 -38.51 -10.17
CA TYR A 570 21.25 -37.83 -9.41
C TYR A 570 20.92 -37.83 -7.91
N ALA A 571 20.76 -39.03 -7.34
CA ALA A 571 20.34 -39.21 -5.96
C ALA A 571 21.23 -38.44 -4.95
N GLY A 572 20.60 -37.67 -4.07
CA GLY A 572 21.28 -36.86 -3.04
C GLY A 572 21.70 -35.44 -3.47
N VAL A 573 21.63 -35.12 -4.76
CA VAL A 573 21.95 -33.78 -5.30
C VAL A 573 20.73 -32.84 -5.14
N PRO A 574 20.90 -31.58 -4.70
CA PRO A 574 19.78 -30.63 -4.61
C PRO A 574 19.32 -30.17 -5.99
N ILE A 575 18.03 -29.89 -6.13
CA ILE A 575 17.39 -29.52 -7.40
C ILE A 575 16.90 -28.07 -7.31
N GLY A 576 17.00 -27.30 -8.38
CA GLY A 576 16.50 -25.94 -8.47
C GLY A 576 15.71 -25.69 -9.74
N LEU A 577 14.76 -24.77 -9.66
CA LEU A 577 14.03 -24.25 -10.82
C LEU A 577 14.47 -22.83 -11.14
N VAL A 578 14.73 -22.57 -12.41
CA VAL A 578 15.12 -21.25 -12.93
C VAL A 578 14.19 -20.87 -14.07
N GLY A 579 13.67 -19.63 -14.06
CA GLY A 579 12.82 -19.15 -15.16
C GLY A 579 12.64 -17.64 -15.19
N THR A 580 12.50 -17.11 -16.41
CA THR A 580 12.22 -15.69 -16.67
C THR A 580 10.83 -15.52 -17.27
N SER A 581 10.12 -14.43 -16.97
CA SER A 581 8.77 -14.15 -17.52
C SER A 581 7.82 -15.35 -17.37
N PHE A 582 7.27 -15.90 -18.47
CA PHE A 582 6.46 -17.13 -18.50
C PHE A 582 7.14 -18.31 -17.79
N GLY A 583 8.41 -18.60 -18.07
CA GLY A 583 9.17 -19.66 -17.40
C GLY A 583 9.30 -19.43 -15.89
N GLY A 584 9.34 -18.17 -15.45
CA GLY A 584 9.27 -17.82 -14.02
C GLY A 584 7.92 -18.17 -13.40
N SER A 585 6.81 -17.91 -14.10
CA SER A 585 5.48 -18.34 -13.67
C SER A 585 5.34 -19.88 -13.63
N VAL A 586 5.88 -20.59 -14.63
CA VAL A 586 5.93 -22.06 -14.63
C VAL A 586 6.75 -22.58 -13.45
N ALA A 587 7.92 -22.02 -13.17
CA ALA A 587 8.77 -22.44 -12.07
C ALA A 587 8.09 -22.30 -10.69
N ILE A 588 7.34 -21.21 -10.47
CA ILE A 588 6.51 -21.05 -9.26
C ILE A 588 5.37 -22.07 -9.22
N ALA A 589 4.67 -22.27 -10.34
CA ALA A 589 3.49 -23.12 -10.42
C ALA A 589 3.80 -24.63 -10.37
N ALA A 590 4.98 -25.05 -10.80
CA ALA A 590 5.44 -26.45 -10.76
C ALA A 590 6.02 -26.87 -9.40
N TYR A 591 6.44 -25.92 -8.56
CA TYR A 591 7.05 -26.22 -7.26
C TYR A 591 6.19 -27.14 -6.35
N PRO A 592 4.86 -26.92 -6.18
CA PRO A 592 4.02 -27.83 -5.39
C PRO A 592 4.01 -29.26 -5.96
N SER A 593 3.87 -29.41 -7.28
CA SER A 593 3.86 -30.70 -7.96
C SER A 593 5.17 -31.48 -7.76
N ILE A 594 6.31 -30.80 -7.85
CA ILE A 594 7.63 -31.42 -7.60
C ILE A 594 7.73 -31.93 -6.16
N VAL A 595 7.25 -31.15 -5.18
CA VAL A 595 7.26 -31.56 -3.76
C VAL A 595 6.42 -32.83 -3.58
N ASP A 596 5.27 -32.94 -4.23
CA ASP A 596 4.42 -34.14 -4.16
C ASP A 596 5.04 -35.34 -4.89
N GLU A 597 5.65 -35.17 -6.07
CA GLU A 597 6.42 -36.25 -6.75
C GLU A 597 7.62 -36.71 -5.91
N PHE A 598 8.34 -35.78 -5.28
CA PHE A 598 9.50 -36.09 -4.43
C PHE A 598 9.07 -36.84 -3.18
N ARG A 599 7.93 -36.46 -2.59
CA ARG A 599 7.36 -37.15 -1.44
C ARG A 599 7.07 -38.62 -1.74
N VAL A 600 6.49 -38.94 -2.90
CA VAL A 600 6.22 -40.34 -3.30
C VAL A 600 7.51 -41.16 -3.35
N LEU A 601 8.63 -40.55 -3.77
CA LEU A 601 9.96 -41.19 -3.75
C LEU A 601 10.57 -41.27 -2.33
N ASP A 602 10.35 -40.25 -1.49
CA ASP A 602 10.97 -40.14 -0.16
C ASP A 602 10.24 -40.93 0.95
N GLU A 603 9.03 -41.43 0.68
CA GLU A 603 8.31 -42.36 1.58
C GLU A 603 9.06 -43.70 1.78
N GLY A 604 10.10 -43.99 0.98
CA GLY A 604 11.04 -45.11 1.19
C GLY A 604 12.47 -44.75 1.63
N SER A 605 12.95 -43.51 1.41
CA SER A 605 14.37 -43.13 1.58
C SER A 605 14.72 -42.49 2.93
N GLY A 606 13.79 -41.70 3.49
CA GLY A 606 14.00 -40.94 4.72
C GLY A 606 14.85 -39.66 4.58
N THR A 607 15.28 -39.27 3.38
CA THR A 607 16.11 -38.08 3.11
C THR A 607 15.39 -37.12 2.16
N GLU A 608 15.00 -35.93 2.65
CA GLU A 608 14.39 -34.89 1.82
C GLU A 608 15.43 -34.24 0.89
N THR A 609 15.14 -34.17 -0.41
CA THR A 609 15.97 -33.43 -1.38
C THR A 609 15.64 -31.92 -1.30
N PRO A 610 16.63 -31.02 -1.07
CA PRO A 610 16.38 -29.59 -1.08
C PRO A 610 15.95 -29.10 -2.47
N ILE A 611 14.94 -28.22 -2.50
CA ILE A 611 14.47 -27.56 -3.72
C ILE A 611 14.72 -26.05 -3.65
N ALA A 612 15.43 -25.50 -4.62
CA ALA A 612 15.63 -24.06 -4.81
C ALA A 612 14.72 -23.47 -5.90
N LEU A 613 14.37 -22.19 -5.79
CA LEU A 613 13.53 -21.49 -6.77
C LEU A 613 14.10 -20.10 -7.06
N CYS A 614 14.40 -19.81 -8.33
CA CYS A 614 14.90 -18.52 -8.80
C CYS A 614 14.06 -18.03 -9.99
N THR A 615 13.35 -16.92 -9.84
CA THR A 615 12.45 -16.39 -10.89
C THR A 615 12.65 -14.91 -11.13
N PHE A 616 12.71 -14.51 -12.40
CA PHE A 616 12.91 -13.13 -12.82
C PHE A 616 11.72 -12.62 -13.65
N LEU A 617 11.18 -11.45 -13.27
CA LEU A 617 10.03 -10.80 -13.93
C LEU A 617 8.78 -11.69 -14.19
N PRO A 618 8.33 -12.58 -13.28
CA PRO A 618 7.09 -13.34 -13.51
C PRO A 618 5.88 -12.38 -13.54
N PRO A 619 4.98 -12.47 -14.54
CA PRO A 619 3.78 -11.64 -14.58
C PRO A 619 2.88 -11.92 -13.37
N ALA A 620 2.55 -10.86 -12.62
CA ALA A 620 1.76 -10.98 -11.39
C ALA A 620 0.29 -11.40 -11.63
N ARG A 621 -0.19 -11.28 -12.87
CA ARG A 621 -1.51 -11.69 -13.37
C ARG A 621 -1.40 -11.99 -14.86
N CYS A 622 -2.12 -12.99 -15.37
CA CYS A 622 -2.22 -13.22 -16.82
C CYS A 622 -2.96 -12.04 -17.50
N GLU A 623 -3.92 -11.43 -16.82
CA GLU A 623 -4.63 -10.21 -17.23
C GLU A 623 -3.69 -9.04 -17.57
N ALA A 624 -2.55 -8.92 -16.86
CA ALA A 624 -1.64 -7.78 -17.01
C ALA A 624 -0.94 -7.74 -18.39
N LEU A 625 -0.88 -8.87 -19.11
CA LEU A 625 -0.37 -8.92 -20.48
C LEU A 625 -1.27 -8.09 -21.44
N PHE A 626 -2.59 -8.07 -21.19
CA PHE A 626 -3.59 -7.39 -22.02
C PHE A 626 -3.65 -5.88 -21.74
N GLU A 627 -3.23 -5.46 -20.55
CA GLU A 627 -3.11 -4.05 -20.15
C GLU A 627 -1.73 -3.46 -20.49
N SER A 628 -0.86 -4.25 -21.11
CA SER A 628 0.49 -3.87 -21.54
C SER A 628 0.61 -3.78 -23.06
N ALA A 629 1.72 -3.24 -23.55
CA ALA A 629 2.04 -3.20 -24.97
C ALA A 629 2.08 -4.61 -25.62
N PHE A 630 2.31 -5.67 -24.85
CA PHE A 630 2.29 -7.06 -25.34
C PHE A 630 0.97 -7.43 -26.02
N SER A 631 -0.15 -6.79 -25.64
CA SER A 631 -1.45 -6.93 -26.30
C SER A 631 -1.46 -6.58 -27.80
N HIS A 632 -0.52 -5.73 -28.27
CA HIS A 632 -0.36 -5.42 -29.70
C HIS A 632 0.25 -6.58 -30.52
N LEU A 633 0.66 -7.66 -29.86
CA LEU A 633 1.07 -8.89 -30.53
C LEU A 633 -0.12 -9.83 -30.82
N PHE A 634 -1.35 -9.48 -30.46
CA PHE A 634 -2.53 -10.33 -30.66
C PHE A 634 -3.31 -9.95 -31.92
N ASP A 635 -3.73 -10.95 -32.70
CA ASP A 635 -4.61 -10.75 -33.86
C ASP A 635 -6.08 -10.72 -33.43
N TYR A 636 -6.52 -9.55 -32.97
CA TYR A 636 -7.93 -9.32 -32.64
C TYR A 636 -8.86 -9.43 -33.85
N GLN A 637 -8.37 -9.27 -35.08
CA GLN A 637 -9.19 -9.39 -36.28
C GLN A 637 -9.52 -10.87 -36.55
N ALA A 638 -8.55 -11.76 -36.44
CA ALA A 638 -8.76 -13.21 -36.49
C ALA A 638 -9.71 -13.70 -35.37
N LEU A 639 -9.55 -13.18 -34.15
CA LEU A 639 -10.43 -13.52 -33.01
C LEU A 639 -11.89 -13.10 -33.20
N ILE A 640 -12.15 -11.99 -33.90
CA ILE A 640 -13.52 -11.53 -34.23
C ILE A 640 -14.10 -12.36 -35.39
N LEU A 641 -13.30 -12.68 -36.41
CA LEU A 641 -13.80 -13.34 -37.63
C LEU A 641 -14.06 -14.84 -37.47
N ASN A 642 -13.35 -15.53 -36.57
CA ASN A 642 -13.40 -17.00 -36.46
C ASN A 642 -14.55 -17.57 -35.58
N LYS A 643 -15.47 -16.75 -35.04
CA LYS A 643 -16.54 -17.28 -34.17
C LYS A 643 -17.84 -16.47 -34.22
N ASP A 644 -18.94 -17.17 -34.55
CA ASP A 644 -20.28 -16.58 -34.59
C ASP A 644 -20.68 -15.96 -33.24
N GLY A 645 -21.00 -14.66 -33.26
CA GLY A 645 -21.49 -13.91 -32.10
C GLY A 645 -20.57 -12.78 -31.62
N TYR A 646 -19.28 -12.82 -31.95
CA TYR A 646 -18.31 -11.77 -31.60
C TYR A 646 -18.23 -10.77 -32.76
N ARG A 647 -18.59 -9.51 -32.55
CA ARG A 647 -18.67 -8.50 -33.63
C ARG A 647 -17.73 -7.31 -33.42
N THR A 648 -17.16 -7.18 -32.23
CA THR A 648 -16.35 -6.03 -31.83
C THR A 648 -15.07 -6.45 -31.11
N LEU A 649 -14.11 -5.52 -31.06
CA LEU A 649 -12.91 -5.63 -30.25
C LEU A 649 -13.24 -5.80 -28.75
N GLU A 650 -14.33 -5.19 -28.28
CA GLU A 650 -14.79 -5.32 -26.89
C GLU A 650 -15.26 -6.75 -26.58
N ASP A 651 -16.01 -7.39 -27.48
CA ASP A 651 -16.47 -8.78 -27.31
C ASP A 651 -15.28 -9.75 -27.21
N ALA A 652 -14.29 -9.61 -28.12
CA ALA A 652 -13.08 -10.44 -28.12
C ALA A 652 -12.22 -10.19 -26.86
N THR A 653 -12.07 -8.93 -26.44
CA THR A 653 -11.34 -8.57 -25.22
C THR A 653 -12.04 -9.08 -23.95
N ALA A 654 -13.37 -9.01 -23.90
CA ALA A 654 -14.17 -9.53 -22.80
C ALA A 654 -14.03 -11.05 -22.69
N ARG A 655 -14.10 -11.77 -23.81
CA ARG A 655 -13.91 -13.23 -23.84
C ARG A 655 -12.48 -13.65 -23.50
N LEU A 656 -11.46 -12.93 -23.96
CA LEU A 656 -10.07 -13.15 -23.54
C LEU A 656 -9.94 -13.02 -22.01
N ARG A 657 -10.48 -11.96 -21.41
CA ARG A 657 -10.51 -11.81 -19.94
C ARG A 657 -11.26 -12.96 -19.26
N GLU A 658 -12.37 -13.43 -19.82
CA GLU A 658 -13.16 -14.54 -19.27
C GLU A 658 -12.36 -15.85 -19.23
N VAL A 659 -11.70 -16.25 -20.33
CA VAL A 659 -10.93 -17.51 -20.39
C VAL A 659 -9.61 -17.46 -19.60
N LEU A 660 -9.10 -16.26 -19.30
CA LEU A 660 -7.85 -16.04 -18.57
C LEU A 660 -8.04 -15.71 -17.07
N ALA A 661 -9.19 -15.19 -16.65
CA ALA A 661 -9.48 -14.93 -15.23
C ALA A 661 -9.33 -16.18 -14.32
N PRO A 662 -9.69 -17.41 -14.75
CA PRO A 662 -9.38 -18.62 -14.00
C PRO A 662 -7.88 -18.81 -13.72
N ARG A 663 -6.96 -18.31 -14.57
CA ARG A 663 -5.50 -18.45 -14.42
C ARG A 663 -4.97 -17.60 -13.27
N THR A 664 -5.41 -16.34 -13.14
CA THR A 664 -5.02 -15.48 -12.02
C THR A 664 -5.47 -16.07 -10.69
N ALA A 665 -6.67 -16.69 -10.67
CA ALA A 665 -7.18 -17.40 -9.50
C ALA A 665 -6.41 -18.72 -9.24
N ALA A 666 -6.10 -19.51 -10.27
CA ALA A 666 -5.33 -20.76 -10.15
C ALA A 666 -3.90 -20.52 -9.69
N LEU A 667 -3.16 -19.57 -10.29
CA LEU A 667 -1.82 -19.18 -9.85
C LEU A 667 -1.83 -18.64 -8.41
N GLY A 668 -2.87 -17.89 -8.03
CA GLY A 668 -3.09 -17.46 -6.64
C GLY A 668 -3.36 -18.61 -5.67
N ARG A 669 -4.13 -19.64 -6.09
CA ARG A 669 -4.36 -20.87 -5.31
C ARG A 669 -3.10 -21.72 -5.18
N LEU A 670 -2.32 -21.85 -6.26
CA LEU A 670 -1.03 -22.56 -6.28
C LEU A 670 0.01 -21.86 -5.41
N ALA A 671 0.02 -20.52 -5.37
CA ALA A 671 0.80 -19.75 -4.39
C ALA A 671 0.29 -19.94 -2.94
N GLY A 672 -1.03 -20.08 -2.74
CA GLY A 672 -1.62 -20.58 -1.50
C GLY A 672 -1.24 -22.04 -1.18
N GLY A 673 -0.68 -22.78 -2.14
CA GLY A 673 -0.14 -24.12 -1.98
C GLY A 673 0.98 -24.18 -0.93
N PHE A 674 1.77 -23.12 -0.74
CA PHE A 674 2.77 -23.04 0.34
C PHE A 674 2.16 -23.23 1.73
N ASP A 675 0.97 -22.65 1.99
CA ASP A 675 0.25 -22.83 3.25
C ASP A 675 -0.20 -24.30 3.41
N SER A 676 -0.55 -25.00 2.32
CA SER A 676 -0.92 -26.42 2.32
C SER A 676 0.30 -27.35 2.51
N VAL A 677 1.42 -27.08 1.83
CA VAL A 677 2.66 -27.86 1.88
C VAL A 677 3.30 -27.79 3.27
N TYR A 678 3.44 -26.59 3.84
CA TYR A 678 3.98 -26.38 5.19
C TYR A 678 3.21 -27.17 6.28
N VAL A 679 1.92 -27.37 6.06
CA VAL A 679 1.02 -28.14 6.95
C VAL A 679 1.11 -29.65 6.67
N SER A 680 1.24 -30.04 5.40
CA SER A 680 1.10 -31.44 4.96
C SER A 680 2.37 -32.30 5.12
N GLY A 681 3.56 -31.68 5.26
CA GLY A 681 4.82 -32.37 5.57
C GLY A 681 5.02 -32.77 7.05
N ARG A 682 4.09 -32.40 7.94
CA ARG A 682 4.32 -32.52 9.40
C ARG A 682 3.95 -33.91 9.96
N ARG A 683 4.97 -34.66 10.36
CA ARG A 683 4.83 -35.96 11.06
C ARG A 683 4.31 -35.83 12.51
N VAL A 684 4.41 -34.66 13.13
CA VAL A 684 3.93 -34.36 14.50
C VAL A 684 2.64 -33.54 14.41
N LYS A 685 1.69 -33.79 15.33
CA LYS A 685 0.35 -33.17 15.34
C LYS A 685 -0.04 -32.71 16.74
N PHE A 686 -0.86 -31.66 16.81
CA PHE A 686 -1.55 -31.25 18.03
C PHE A 686 -2.53 -32.33 18.50
N PHE A 687 -2.82 -32.35 19.81
CA PHE A 687 -3.84 -33.20 20.42
C PHE A 687 -3.57 -34.71 20.33
N ALA A 688 -2.29 -35.10 20.32
CA ALA A 688 -1.85 -36.50 20.30
C ALA A 688 -2.36 -37.31 21.52
N ASP A 689 -2.49 -36.65 22.68
CA ASP A 689 -2.89 -37.18 23.99
C ASP A 689 -4.39 -36.98 24.28
N GLY A 690 -5.19 -36.48 23.32
CA GLY A 690 -6.64 -36.37 23.46
C GLY A 690 -7.14 -35.05 24.04
N TRP A 691 -8.22 -35.09 24.81
CA TRP A 691 -8.94 -33.91 25.32
C TRP A 691 -8.27 -33.31 26.56
N GLY A 692 -7.83 -34.13 27.52
CA GLY A 692 -7.15 -33.65 28.74
C GLY A 692 -8.08 -32.92 29.71
N GLY A 693 -9.06 -33.65 30.28
CA GLY A 693 -10.15 -33.11 31.09
C GLY A 693 -9.73 -32.13 32.20
N ASP A 694 -8.80 -32.51 33.08
CA ASP A 694 -8.33 -31.65 34.18
C ASP A 694 -7.88 -30.24 33.71
N ALA A 695 -7.21 -30.18 32.55
CA ALA A 695 -6.75 -28.93 31.96
C ALA A 695 -7.89 -28.14 31.28
N MET A 696 -8.93 -28.81 30.79
CA MET A 696 -10.15 -28.16 30.28
C MET A 696 -10.99 -27.55 31.40
N ASP A 697 -11.06 -28.18 32.57
CA ASP A 697 -11.80 -27.63 33.71
C ASP A 697 -11.04 -26.47 34.36
N ALA A 698 -9.71 -26.56 34.44
CA ALA A 698 -8.84 -25.42 34.80
C ALA A 698 -9.01 -24.24 33.83
N ASP A 699 -9.10 -24.50 32.52
CA ASP A 699 -9.37 -23.48 31.50
C ASP A 699 -10.80 -22.90 31.60
N ARG A 700 -11.80 -23.71 31.96
CA ARG A 700 -13.18 -23.25 32.22
C ARG A 700 -13.27 -22.32 33.43
N GLU A 701 -12.54 -22.62 34.51
CA GLU A 701 -12.44 -21.73 35.66
C GLU A 701 -11.75 -20.42 35.27
N LEU A 702 -10.61 -20.52 34.56
CA LEU A 702 -9.79 -19.39 34.17
C LEU A 702 -10.51 -18.42 33.21
N ILE A 703 -11.19 -18.94 32.18
CA ILE A 703 -11.95 -18.11 31.22
C ILE A 703 -13.10 -17.38 31.92
N SER A 704 -13.79 -18.06 32.85
CA SER A 704 -14.94 -17.48 33.56
C SER A 704 -14.51 -16.33 34.47
N MET A 705 -13.36 -16.44 35.14
CA MET A 705 -12.82 -15.34 35.95
C MET A 705 -12.44 -14.12 35.10
N ILE A 706 -11.81 -14.36 33.94
CA ILE A 706 -11.39 -13.28 33.03
C ILE A 706 -12.60 -12.57 32.41
N GLN A 707 -13.65 -13.29 32.03
CA GLN A 707 -14.85 -12.71 31.43
C GLN A 707 -15.72 -11.96 32.46
N ASP A 708 -15.73 -12.39 33.72
CA ASP A 708 -16.47 -11.72 34.81
C ASP A 708 -15.80 -10.40 35.25
N LYS A 709 -14.47 -10.39 35.44
CA LYS A 709 -13.75 -9.28 36.12
C LYS A 709 -12.43 -8.83 35.47
N GLY A 710 -12.13 -9.32 34.27
CA GLY A 710 -10.80 -9.15 33.67
C GLY A 710 -9.72 -9.83 34.53
N THR A 711 -8.52 -9.26 34.55
CA THR A 711 -7.35 -9.89 35.19
C THR A 711 -7.07 -9.42 36.63
N THR A 712 -7.91 -8.52 37.16
CA THR A 712 -7.66 -7.86 38.47
C THR A 712 -7.63 -8.81 39.65
N GLY A 713 -8.38 -9.93 39.59
CA GLY A 713 -8.39 -10.98 40.62
C GLY A 713 -7.12 -11.86 40.65
N PHE A 714 -6.23 -11.74 39.67
CA PHE A 714 -4.98 -12.50 39.61
C PHE A 714 -3.84 -11.71 40.26
N ALA A 715 -2.83 -12.42 40.77
CA ALA A 715 -1.65 -11.81 41.37
C ALA A 715 -0.89 -10.90 40.39
N ASP A 716 -0.47 -9.73 40.87
CA ASP A 716 0.42 -8.83 40.12
C ASP A 716 1.84 -9.41 40.00
N ILE A 717 2.64 -8.87 39.07
CA ILE A 717 4.06 -9.23 38.89
C ILE A 717 4.91 -8.36 39.83
N PRO A 718 5.44 -8.88 40.96
CA PRO A 718 6.12 -8.06 41.95
C PRO A 718 7.52 -7.62 41.49
N HIS A 719 8.21 -8.47 40.74
CA HIS A 719 9.50 -8.19 40.12
C HIS A 719 9.77 -9.18 38.99
N ILE A 720 10.64 -8.80 38.06
CA ILE A 720 11.18 -9.68 37.02
C ILE A 720 12.65 -9.98 37.35
N SER A 721 12.99 -11.24 37.57
CA SER A 721 14.37 -11.68 37.82
C SER A 721 15.12 -11.81 36.49
N TYR A 722 15.99 -10.84 36.19
CA TYR A 722 16.80 -10.83 34.97
C TYR A 722 18.11 -11.60 35.10
N GLY A 723 18.43 -12.40 34.08
CA GLY A 723 19.77 -12.98 33.89
C GLY A 723 20.77 -11.97 33.32
N ASN A 724 21.98 -12.46 33.04
CA ASN A 724 23.03 -11.66 32.39
C ASN A 724 22.56 -11.13 31.02
N PRO A 725 22.95 -9.89 30.64
CA PRO A 725 22.66 -9.38 29.31
C PRO A 725 23.41 -10.16 28.22
N ALA A 726 22.75 -10.37 27.10
CA ALA A 726 23.35 -10.87 25.87
C ALA A 726 24.27 -9.79 25.23
N PRO A 727 25.14 -10.16 24.27
CA PRO A 727 26.03 -9.20 23.59
C PRO A 727 25.30 -8.05 22.87
N ASP A 728 24.03 -8.23 22.51
CA ASP A 728 23.17 -7.20 21.91
C ASP A 728 22.40 -6.35 22.93
N GLY A 729 22.73 -6.48 24.23
CA GLY A 729 22.11 -5.76 25.34
C GLY A 729 20.78 -6.34 25.84
N SER A 730 20.17 -7.29 25.11
CA SER A 730 18.90 -7.91 25.51
C SER A 730 19.06 -8.77 26.78
N ARG A 731 17.98 -8.89 27.57
CA ARG A 731 17.98 -9.64 28.84
C ARG A 731 16.79 -10.58 28.90
N ILE A 732 17.02 -11.82 29.31
CA ILE A 732 15.92 -12.76 29.64
C ILE A 732 15.59 -12.59 31.12
N GLY A 733 14.33 -12.30 31.40
CA GLY A 733 13.73 -12.19 32.72
C GLY A 733 12.75 -13.31 32.99
N THR A 734 12.52 -13.60 34.28
CA THR A 734 11.56 -14.61 34.74
C THR A 734 10.70 -14.07 35.88
N PHE A 735 9.45 -14.54 35.98
CA PHE A 735 8.54 -14.25 37.09
C PHE A 735 7.57 -15.43 37.31
N PRO A 736 7.01 -15.62 38.52
CA PRO A 736 5.94 -16.59 38.73
C PRO A 736 4.71 -16.19 37.90
N SER A 737 4.14 -17.12 37.13
CA SER A 737 2.92 -16.85 36.37
C SER A 737 1.77 -16.51 37.32
N PRO A 738 0.97 -15.46 37.07
CA PRO A 738 -0.27 -15.21 37.79
C PRO A 738 -1.25 -16.39 37.72
N CYS A 739 -1.11 -17.24 36.69
CA CYS A 739 -1.90 -18.45 36.49
C CYS A 739 -1.20 -19.73 36.97
N ALA A 740 -0.13 -19.65 37.76
CA ALA A 740 0.69 -20.80 38.17
C ALA A 740 -0.08 -21.91 38.93
N ALA A 741 -1.28 -21.65 39.46
CA ALA A 741 -2.14 -22.67 40.04
C ALA A 741 -2.70 -23.65 38.99
N TRP A 742 -3.09 -23.15 37.82
CA TRP A 742 -3.75 -23.88 36.73
C TRP A 742 -2.78 -24.50 35.69
N LEU A 743 -1.49 -24.22 35.82
CA LEU A 743 -0.45 -24.62 34.86
C LEU A 743 0.32 -25.89 35.28
N PRO A 744 0.81 -26.70 34.33
CA PRO A 744 1.79 -27.75 34.63
C PRO A 744 3.09 -27.13 35.16
N LYS A 745 3.88 -27.94 35.88
CA LYS A 745 5.09 -27.51 36.59
C LYS A 745 6.03 -26.65 35.74
N GLU A 746 6.24 -27.05 34.49
CA GLU A 746 7.13 -26.42 33.51
C GLU A 746 6.62 -25.03 33.07
N SER A 747 5.30 -24.80 33.06
CA SER A 747 4.69 -23.53 32.68
C SER A 747 4.50 -22.54 33.83
N LYS A 748 4.71 -22.95 35.10
CA LYS A 748 4.45 -22.09 36.29
C LYS A 748 5.34 -20.86 36.38
N THR A 749 6.50 -20.87 35.72
CA THR A 749 7.36 -19.68 35.56
C THR A 749 7.14 -19.10 34.17
N ALA A 750 6.84 -17.81 34.11
CA ALA A 750 6.79 -17.06 32.86
C ALA A 750 8.19 -16.53 32.52
N HIS A 751 8.51 -16.51 31.22
CA HIS A 751 9.77 -16.01 30.69
C HIS A 751 9.50 -14.83 29.76
N VAL A 752 10.27 -13.75 29.90
CA VAL A 752 10.13 -12.54 29.09
C VAL A 752 11.50 -12.04 28.65
N MET A 753 11.70 -11.78 27.36
CA MET A 753 12.91 -11.10 26.89
C MET A 753 12.64 -9.59 26.82
N CYS A 754 13.47 -8.83 27.54
CA CYS A 754 13.50 -7.38 27.46
C CYS A 754 14.55 -6.93 26.44
N VAL A 755 14.15 -6.07 25.51
CA VAL A 755 15.04 -5.33 24.60
C VAL A 755 14.78 -3.85 24.83
N THR A 756 15.77 -3.11 25.29
CA THR A 756 15.66 -1.67 25.59
C THR A 756 16.34 -0.82 24.52
N PRO A 757 15.93 0.45 24.34
CA PRO A 757 16.70 1.40 23.55
C PRO A 757 18.14 1.56 24.04
N PRO A 758 19.09 1.95 23.17
CA PRO A 758 20.42 2.36 23.60
C PRO A 758 20.35 3.53 24.58
N SER A 759 21.25 3.62 25.56
CA SER A 759 21.20 4.60 26.67
C SER A 759 21.24 6.09 26.28
N ARG A 760 21.41 6.41 24.99
CA ARG A 760 21.35 7.79 24.43
C ARG A 760 20.03 8.11 23.73
N VAL A 761 19.13 7.13 23.57
CA VAL A 761 17.83 7.27 22.91
C VAL A 761 16.76 7.32 24.01
N PRO A 762 15.91 8.36 24.07
CA PRO A 762 14.85 8.45 25.06
C PRO A 762 13.79 7.36 24.86
N LEU A 763 13.20 6.89 25.96
CA LEU A 763 12.11 5.91 25.91
C LEU A 763 10.80 6.59 25.47
N ARG A 764 10.32 6.25 24.27
CA ARG A 764 9.07 6.75 23.67
C ARG A 764 7.85 5.85 23.94
N GLY A 765 8.07 4.57 24.23
CA GLY A 765 7.00 3.62 24.51
C GLY A 765 7.51 2.23 24.88
N VAL A 766 6.63 1.40 25.44
CA VAL A 766 6.92 0.00 25.80
C VAL A 766 5.93 -0.93 25.11
N VAL A 767 6.41 -1.96 24.39
CA VAL A 767 5.54 -2.89 23.64
C VAL A 767 5.65 -4.31 24.18
N VAL A 768 4.53 -4.92 24.56
CA VAL A 768 4.43 -6.35 24.88
C VAL A 768 4.16 -7.12 23.59
N HIS A 769 5.04 -8.08 23.25
CA HIS A 769 4.98 -8.87 22.00
C HIS A 769 4.61 -10.32 22.26
N LEU A 770 3.50 -10.77 21.70
CA LEU A 770 2.95 -12.12 21.88
C LEU A 770 3.26 -13.04 20.70
N ALA A 771 3.46 -14.33 20.99
CA ALA A 771 3.95 -15.33 20.05
C ALA A 771 2.90 -15.75 19.01
N ALA A 772 3.31 -15.92 17.75
CA ALA A 772 2.51 -16.68 16.78
C ALA A 772 2.54 -18.19 17.09
N THR A 773 1.63 -18.97 16.50
CA THR A 773 1.67 -20.43 16.65
C THR A 773 2.99 -20.99 16.11
N GLY A 774 3.79 -21.60 16.99
CA GLY A 774 5.11 -22.14 16.66
C GLY A 774 6.29 -21.18 16.73
N ASP A 775 6.07 -19.95 17.19
CA ASP A 775 7.11 -18.98 17.54
C ASP A 775 7.65 -19.29 18.96
N GLU A 776 8.42 -20.38 19.08
CA GLU A 776 9.11 -20.77 20.32
C GLU A 776 10.37 -19.92 20.55
N GLY A 777 10.64 -19.54 21.81
CA GLY A 777 11.73 -18.65 22.15
C GLY A 777 11.44 -17.19 21.78
N PHE A 778 12.51 -16.41 21.60
CA PHE A 778 12.44 -14.95 21.43
C PHE A 778 13.03 -14.45 20.11
N ALA A 779 13.85 -15.25 19.41
CA ALA A 779 14.77 -14.76 18.39
C ALA A 779 14.06 -14.06 17.22
N MET A 780 12.97 -14.63 16.70
CA MET A 780 12.22 -14.05 15.58
C MET A 780 11.66 -12.67 15.95
N ARG A 781 10.90 -12.57 17.05
CA ARG A 781 10.36 -11.28 17.56
C ARG A 781 11.47 -10.30 17.95
N ARG A 782 12.58 -10.77 18.53
CA ARG A 782 13.74 -9.94 18.89
C ARG A 782 14.35 -9.28 17.65
N ASP A 783 14.68 -10.07 16.64
CA ASP A 783 15.47 -9.59 15.50
C ASP A 783 14.61 -8.90 14.44
N GLN A 784 13.37 -9.35 14.24
CA GLN A 784 12.46 -8.77 13.24
C GLN A 784 11.63 -7.61 13.76
N VAL A 785 11.36 -7.51 15.07
CA VAL A 785 10.45 -6.49 15.63
C VAL A 785 11.12 -5.63 16.70
N ALA A 786 11.63 -6.23 17.77
CA ALA A 786 12.13 -5.47 18.92
C ALA A 786 13.41 -4.66 18.61
N LYS A 787 14.37 -5.21 17.87
CA LYS A 787 15.60 -4.49 17.50
C LYS A 787 15.35 -3.27 16.60
N PRO A 788 14.49 -3.34 15.56
CA PRO A 788 14.02 -2.15 14.86
C PRO A 788 13.37 -1.12 15.80
N LEU A 789 12.44 -1.55 16.66
CA LEU A 789 11.74 -0.64 17.59
C LEU A 789 12.68 0.03 18.62
N ALA A 790 13.69 -0.68 19.11
CA ALA A 790 14.68 -0.15 20.06
C ALA A 790 15.55 0.98 19.47
N LYS A 791 15.75 1.03 18.15
CA LYS A 791 16.42 2.16 17.47
C LYS A 791 15.58 3.43 17.51
N GLU A 792 14.26 3.28 17.45
CA GLU A 792 13.27 4.36 17.44
C GLU A 792 12.82 4.78 18.86
N GLY A 793 13.50 4.31 19.91
CA GLY A 793 13.21 4.65 21.29
C GLY A 793 12.16 3.78 21.99
N PHE A 794 11.76 2.64 21.42
CA PHE A 794 10.76 1.76 22.04
C PHE A 794 11.40 0.57 22.76
N ALA A 795 11.03 0.33 24.02
CA ALA A 795 11.36 -0.91 24.72
C ALA A 795 10.37 -2.03 24.32
N SER A 796 10.84 -3.27 24.35
CA SER A 796 10.05 -4.45 23.98
C SER A 796 10.13 -5.52 25.06
N LEU A 797 8.96 -6.00 25.51
CA LEU A 797 8.77 -7.12 26.43
C LEU A 797 8.20 -8.30 25.63
N ILE A 798 9.07 -9.22 25.22
CA ILE A 798 8.70 -10.37 24.39
C ILE A 798 8.33 -11.53 25.32
N LEU A 799 7.03 -11.81 25.48
CA LEU A 799 6.54 -12.85 26.39
C LEU A 799 6.64 -14.23 25.72
N GLU A 800 7.24 -15.21 26.40
CA GLU A 800 7.15 -16.61 25.99
C GLU A 800 5.85 -17.22 26.52
N THR A 801 4.93 -17.48 25.58
CA THR A 801 3.66 -18.16 25.78
C THR A 801 3.85 -19.51 26.51
N PRO A 802 2.97 -19.90 27.45
CA PRO A 802 3.05 -21.20 28.11
C PRO A 802 3.02 -22.34 27.08
N PHE A 803 3.57 -23.49 27.47
CA PHE A 803 3.77 -24.67 26.62
C PHE A 803 4.82 -24.52 25.51
N TYR A 804 5.43 -23.35 25.30
CA TYR A 804 6.49 -23.13 24.29
C TYR A 804 7.87 -22.96 24.91
N GLY A 805 8.92 -23.36 24.18
CA GLY A 805 10.32 -23.08 24.53
C GLY A 805 10.70 -23.52 25.94
N HIS A 806 11.04 -22.58 26.83
CA HIS A 806 11.43 -22.89 28.22
C HIS A 806 10.25 -23.41 29.07
N ARG A 807 9.02 -23.09 28.65
CA ARG A 807 7.76 -23.44 29.33
C ARG A 807 7.10 -24.70 28.77
N ARG A 808 7.83 -25.45 27.94
CA ARG A 808 7.32 -26.66 27.27
C ARG A 808 7.36 -27.87 28.21
N PRO A 809 6.24 -28.61 28.40
CA PRO A 809 6.24 -29.88 29.14
C PRO A 809 7.22 -30.89 28.55
N VAL A 810 7.85 -31.71 29.41
CA VAL A 810 8.94 -32.64 29.05
C VAL A 810 8.57 -33.57 27.88
N ASN A 811 7.33 -34.05 27.83
CA ASN A 811 6.86 -34.99 26.81
C ASN A 811 6.31 -34.31 25.54
N GLN A 812 6.21 -32.97 25.52
CA GLN A 812 5.69 -32.23 24.38
C GLN A 812 6.79 -32.00 23.34
N ARG A 813 6.56 -32.41 22.09
CA ARG A 813 7.52 -32.23 21.00
C ARG A 813 7.32 -30.86 20.34
N ALA A 814 8.25 -29.94 20.56
CA ALA A 814 8.16 -28.56 20.10
C ALA A 814 6.83 -27.92 20.51
N TYR A 815 6.33 -26.95 19.75
CA TYR A 815 5.05 -26.26 19.98
C TYR A 815 3.77 -27.07 19.73
N PHE A 816 3.86 -28.37 19.39
CA PHE A 816 2.68 -29.20 19.19
C PHE A 816 2.08 -29.62 20.54
N ILE A 817 1.20 -28.79 21.08
CA ILE A 817 0.54 -29.02 22.37
C ILE A 817 -0.27 -30.32 22.31
N SER A 818 -0.05 -31.18 23.31
CA SER A 818 -0.41 -32.59 23.21
C SER A 818 -1.85 -32.91 23.59
N SER A 819 -2.54 -32.07 24.37
CA SER A 819 -3.97 -32.20 24.68
C SER A 819 -4.76 -30.94 24.33
N VAL A 820 -6.09 -31.05 24.16
CA VAL A 820 -6.97 -29.90 23.92
C VAL A 820 -6.99 -28.96 25.13
N GLY A 821 -7.16 -29.48 26.36
CA GLY A 821 -7.17 -28.66 27.58
C GLY A 821 -5.88 -27.87 27.79
N SER A 822 -4.70 -28.48 27.54
CA SER A 822 -3.43 -27.74 27.57
C SER A 822 -3.36 -26.64 26.50
N PHE A 823 -3.95 -26.84 25.33
CA PHE A 823 -4.04 -25.81 24.30
C PHE A 823 -5.02 -24.70 24.69
N LEU A 824 -6.17 -25.04 25.26
CA LEU A 824 -7.18 -24.07 25.72
C LEU A 824 -6.61 -23.16 26.82
N LEU A 825 -5.84 -23.70 27.77
CA LEU A 825 -5.13 -22.92 28.80
C LEU A 825 -4.15 -21.87 28.24
N GLN A 826 -3.68 -22.02 26.99
CA GLN A 826 -2.62 -21.19 26.41
C GLN A 826 -3.06 -19.73 26.26
N MET A 827 -4.24 -19.48 25.68
CA MET A 827 -4.77 -18.13 25.45
C MET A 827 -5.06 -17.36 26.76
N PRO A 828 -5.92 -17.82 27.68
CA PRO A 828 -6.26 -17.09 28.89
C PRO A 828 -5.05 -16.87 29.82
N THR A 829 -4.12 -17.81 29.90
CA THR A 829 -2.85 -17.60 30.62
C THR A 829 -2.02 -16.48 30.03
N THR A 830 -1.81 -16.49 28.70
CA THR A 830 -1.02 -15.46 28.00
C THR A 830 -1.69 -14.10 28.09
N LEU A 831 -3.03 -14.07 28.05
CA LEU A 831 -3.87 -12.88 28.23
C LEU A 831 -3.61 -12.24 29.60
N VAL A 832 -3.70 -13.03 30.68
CA VAL A 832 -3.44 -12.57 32.05
C VAL A 832 -2.00 -12.07 32.19
N GLU A 833 -1.02 -12.84 31.71
CA GLU A 833 0.39 -12.46 31.77
C GLU A 833 0.69 -11.18 30.97
N ALA A 834 0.05 -10.98 29.81
CA ALA A 834 0.19 -9.77 29.01
C ALA A 834 -0.41 -8.53 29.70
N ALA A 835 -1.62 -8.65 30.26
CA ALA A 835 -2.26 -7.56 31.00
C ALA A 835 -1.48 -7.17 32.27
N LYS A 836 -0.98 -8.16 33.02
CA LYS A 836 -0.11 -7.91 34.18
C LYS A 836 1.26 -7.34 33.78
N LEU A 837 1.82 -7.71 32.62
CA LEU A 837 3.03 -7.07 32.08
C LEU A 837 2.79 -5.61 31.65
N VAL A 838 1.61 -5.28 31.11
CA VAL A 838 1.21 -3.89 30.84
C VAL A 838 1.17 -3.06 32.13
N LYS A 839 0.56 -3.58 33.20
CA LYS A 839 0.56 -2.94 34.53
C LYS A 839 1.97 -2.74 35.07
N HIS A 840 2.78 -3.80 35.04
CA HIS A 840 4.17 -3.75 35.50
C HIS A 840 5.01 -2.73 34.71
N ALA A 841 4.82 -2.64 33.40
CA ALA A 841 5.47 -1.64 32.55
C ALA A 841 5.03 -0.21 32.89
N ALA A 842 3.74 0.03 33.17
CA ALA A 842 3.24 1.34 33.59
C ALA A 842 3.80 1.79 34.94
N GLN A 843 3.94 0.86 35.89
CA GLN A 843 4.53 1.14 37.20
C GLN A 843 6.04 1.42 37.11
N LEU A 844 6.76 0.75 36.20
CA LEU A 844 8.19 1.01 35.95
C LEU A 844 8.44 2.30 35.15
N TYR A 845 7.51 2.67 34.26
CA TYR A 845 7.64 3.82 33.36
C TYR A 845 6.37 4.71 33.39
N PRO A 846 6.12 5.44 34.51
CA PRO A 846 4.95 6.30 34.62
C PRO A 846 4.86 7.32 33.48
N GLY A 847 3.67 7.46 32.89
CA GLY A 847 3.41 8.38 31.79
C GLY A 847 3.93 7.94 30.41
N VAL A 848 4.65 6.81 30.29
CA VAL A 848 5.13 6.31 29.00
C VAL A 848 4.02 5.51 28.29
N PRO A 849 3.74 5.76 27.00
CA PRO A 849 2.80 4.96 26.19
C PRO A 849 3.11 3.47 26.20
N ILE A 850 2.08 2.61 26.25
CA ILE A 850 2.24 1.15 26.27
C ILE A 850 1.52 0.52 25.08
N GLY A 851 2.07 -0.56 24.53
CA GLY A 851 1.49 -1.27 23.41
C GLY A 851 1.37 -2.76 23.62
N LEU A 852 0.40 -3.35 22.94
CA LEU A 852 0.21 -4.78 22.79
C LEU A 852 0.34 -5.13 21.31
N SER A 853 1.08 -6.18 20.98
CA SER A 853 1.16 -6.63 19.59
C SER A 853 1.42 -8.12 19.44
N GLY A 854 1.03 -8.65 18.30
CA GLY A 854 1.32 -10.04 17.95
C GLY A 854 0.86 -10.42 16.55
N THR A 855 1.39 -11.56 16.09
CA THR A 855 1.13 -12.13 14.78
C THR A 855 0.31 -13.41 14.91
N SER A 856 -0.65 -13.65 14.01
CA SER A 856 -1.52 -14.83 14.02
C SER A 856 -2.20 -15.01 15.39
N PHE A 857 -2.06 -16.17 16.03
CA PHE A 857 -2.51 -16.43 17.41
C PHE A 857 -2.13 -15.32 18.39
N GLY A 858 -0.86 -14.87 18.39
CA GLY A 858 -0.40 -13.80 19.28
C GLY A 858 -1.14 -12.47 19.07
N GLY A 859 -1.60 -12.19 17.85
CA GLY A 859 -2.43 -11.03 17.56
C GLY A 859 -3.86 -11.17 18.12
N ALA A 860 -4.43 -12.38 18.06
CA ALA A 860 -5.72 -12.66 18.70
C ALA A 860 -5.64 -12.52 20.23
N VAL A 861 -4.58 -13.06 20.86
CA VAL A 861 -4.34 -12.88 22.30
C VAL A 861 -4.10 -11.42 22.65
N ALA A 862 -3.39 -10.65 21.82
CA ALA A 862 -3.15 -9.22 22.07
C ALA A 862 -4.46 -8.42 22.07
N ALA A 863 -5.37 -8.72 21.15
CA ALA A 863 -6.71 -8.14 21.11
C ALA A 863 -7.58 -8.57 22.31
N ALA A 864 -7.50 -9.84 22.74
CA ALA A 864 -8.24 -10.33 23.91
C ALA A 864 -7.69 -9.83 25.26
N ALA A 865 -6.39 -9.52 25.33
CA ALA A 865 -5.75 -8.93 26.50
C ALA A 865 -6.08 -7.44 26.68
N TYR A 866 -6.41 -6.74 25.59
CA TYR A 866 -6.66 -5.30 25.60
C TYR A 866 -7.75 -4.86 26.61
N PRO A 867 -8.96 -5.46 26.66
CA PRO A 867 -9.96 -5.16 27.69
C PRO A 867 -9.43 -5.26 29.11
N SER A 868 -8.68 -6.31 29.42
CA SER A 868 -8.11 -6.51 30.76
C SER A 868 -6.96 -5.54 31.06
N ALA A 869 -6.10 -5.25 30.07
CA ALA A 869 -5.02 -4.29 30.21
C ALA A 869 -5.54 -2.87 30.54
N VAL A 870 -6.68 -2.47 29.98
CA VAL A 870 -7.35 -1.20 30.32
C VAL A 870 -7.75 -1.17 31.80
N ILE A 871 -8.40 -2.24 32.30
CA ILE A 871 -8.82 -2.32 33.71
C ILE A 871 -7.61 -2.40 34.66
N GLU A 872 -6.54 -3.10 34.28
CA GLU A 872 -5.32 -3.18 35.09
C GLU A 872 -4.64 -1.82 35.26
N LEU A 873 -4.54 -1.02 34.20
CA LEU A 873 -3.97 0.33 34.26
C LEU A 873 -4.79 1.26 35.16
N GLU A 874 -6.12 1.12 35.14
CA GLU A 874 -7.03 1.86 36.01
C GLU A 874 -7.02 1.37 37.48
N SER A 875 -6.45 0.20 37.74
CA SER A 875 -6.26 -0.36 39.09
C SER A 875 -4.94 0.05 39.76
N ILE A 876 -4.14 0.91 39.13
CA ILE A 876 -2.90 1.41 39.70
C ILE A 876 -3.23 2.58 40.64
N ASP A 877 -3.02 2.37 41.94
CA ASP A 877 -3.10 3.44 42.94
C ASP A 877 -2.13 4.58 42.59
N ASP A 878 -2.52 5.83 42.87
CA ASP A 878 -1.77 7.06 42.60
C ASP A 878 -1.42 7.34 41.12
N ILE A 879 -2.14 6.76 40.14
CA ILE A 879 -1.97 7.11 38.71
C ILE A 879 -2.80 8.35 38.31
N ASP A 880 -2.14 9.51 38.21
CA ASP A 880 -2.80 10.77 37.79
C ASP A 880 -3.40 10.70 36.37
N VAL A 881 -2.72 9.99 35.45
CA VAL A 881 -3.14 9.82 34.06
C VAL A 881 -2.86 8.40 33.58
N VAL A 882 -3.91 7.67 33.22
CA VAL A 882 -3.80 6.34 32.58
C VAL A 882 -3.02 6.45 31.26
N PRO A 883 -1.93 5.69 31.06
CA PRO A 883 -1.08 5.83 29.90
C PRO A 883 -1.82 5.42 28.61
N PRO A 884 -1.53 6.07 27.47
CA PRO A 884 -2.11 5.72 26.18
C PRO A 884 -1.71 4.31 25.74
N LEU A 885 -2.64 3.62 25.05
CA LEU A 885 -2.49 2.25 24.55
C LEU A 885 -2.37 2.19 23.02
N ALA A 886 -1.43 1.39 22.50
CA ALA A 886 -1.31 1.10 21.07
C ALA A 886 -1.43 -0.41 20.81
N LEU A 887 -2.47 -0.85 20.10
CA LEU A 887 -2.67 -2.26 19.74
C LEU A 887 -2.35 -2.51 18.27
N CYS A 888 -1.53 -3.53 17.97
CA CYS A 888 -1.17 -3.89 16.59
C CYS A 888 -1.25 -5.39 16.36
N THR A 889 -2.10 -5.82 15.40
CA THR A 889 -2.27 -7.23 15.04
C THR A 889 -1.83 -7.48 13.61
N PHE A 890 -1.25 -8.65 13.35
CA PHE A 890 -0.77 -9.06 12.02
C PHE A 890 -1.28 -10.45 11.65
N ALA A 891 -2.04 -10.57 10.56
CA ALA A 891 -2.68 -11.82 10.10
C ALA A 891 -3.42 -12.57 11.22
N ALA A 892 -4.13 -11.83 12.10
CA ALA A 892 -4.75 -12.35 13.32
C ALA A 892 -6.25 -12.65 13.12
N PRO A 893 -6.78 -13.76 13.68
CA PRO A 893 -8.21 -14.06 13.65
C PRO A 893 -8.95 -13.44 14.85
N SER A 894 -10.24 -13.14 14.69
CA SER A 894 -11.17 -12.85 15.81
C SER A 894 -11.64 -14.10 16.56
N ARG A 895 -11.44 -15.28 15.95
CA ARG A 895 -11.93 -16.56 16.46
C ARG A 895 -10.82 -17.59 16.52
N SER A 896 -10.93 -18.51 17.48
CA SER A 896 -10.14 -19.73 17.48
C SER A 896 -10.46 -20.68 16.30
N MET A 897 -11.44 -20.33 15.45
CA MET A 897 -11.90 -21.09 14.29
C MET A 897 -10.90 -21.26 13.15
N ALA A 898 -9.71 -20.63 13.19
CA ALA A 898 -8.61 -20.96 12.27
C ALA A 898 -8.24 -22.46 12.31
N LEU A 899 -8.38 -23.10 13.48
CA LEU A 899 -8.29 -24.57 13.68
C LEU A 899 -9.33 -25.39 12.92
N MET A 900 -10.40 -24.77 12.42
CA MET A 900 -11.59 -25.43 11.88
C MET A 900 -11.89 -25.06 10.42
N THR A 901 -11.64 -23.81 10.02
CA THR A 901 -12.01 -23.24 8.72
C THR A 901 -10.83 -23.06 7.75
N GLY A 902 -9.58 -23.09 8.24
CA GLY A 902 -8.35 -23.02 7.45
C GLY A 902 -7.67 -24.38 7.22
N VAL A 903 -6.50 -24.36 6.56
CA VAL A 903 -5.64 -25.55 6.37
C VAL A 903 -5.12 -26.11 7.70
N PHE A 904 -5.08 -25.28 8.74
CA PHE A 904 -4.54 -25.58 10.07
C PHE A 904 -5.20 -26.80 10.75
N HIS A 905 -6.44 -27.14 10.40
CA HIS A 905 -7.09 -28.36 10.92
C HIS A 905 -6.36 -29.66 10.55
N ARG A 906 -5.52 -29.69 9.50
CA ARG A 906 -4.81 -30.90 9.04
C ARG A 906 -3.70 -31.37 10.01
N ILE A 907 -3.17 -30.47 10.84
CA ILE A 907 -2.17 -30.78 11.90
C ILE A 907 -2.79 -31.14 13.26
N CYS A 908 -4.11 -31.35 13.34
CA CYS A 908 -4.79 -31.82 14.54
C CYS A 908 -4.97 -33.35 14.51
N HIS A 909 -4.71 -34.05 15.62
CA HIS A 909 -4.79 -35.51 15.70
C HIS A 909 -6.22 -36.01 16.01
N PHE A 910 -7.17 -35.68 15.12
CA PHE A 910 -8.59 -36.03 15.26
C PHE A 910 -8.87 -37.53 15.54
N ARG A 911 -7.98 -38.45 15.15
CA ARG A 911 -8.12 -39.88 15.46
C ARG A 911 -8.01 -40.18 16.96
N THR A 912 -7.22 -39.42 17.72
CA THR A 912 -7.22 -39.54 19.19
C THR A 912 -8.50 -38.90 19.73
N LEU A 913 -8.84 -37.68 19.32
CA LEU A 913 -10.04 -36.98 19.81
C LEU A 913 -11.35 -37.76 19.65
N THR A 914 -11.53 -38.48 18.54
CA THR A 914 -12.70 -39.36 18.33
C THR A 914 -12.68 -40.63 19.20
N LYS A 915 -11.51 -41.07 19.67
CA LYS A 915 -11.36 -42.26 20.53
C LYS A 915 -11.40 -41.97 22.02
N ASP A 916 -10.98 -40.77 22.40
CA ASP A 916 -10.77 -40.35 23.78
C ASP A 916 -12.08 -39.90 24.45
N GLU A 917 -13.03 -39.36 23.69
CA GLU A 917 -14.38 -39.03 24.17
C GLU A 917 -15.32 -40.24 24.06
N GLU A 918 -16.04 -40.55 25.15
CA GLU A 918 -17.02 -41.63 25.15
C GLU A 918 -18.22 -41.31 24.24
N GLY A 919 -18.69 -42.32 23.50
CA GLY A 919 -19.82 -42.16 22.57
C GLY A 919 -19.45 -41.60 21.19
N PHE A 920 -18.30 -40.95 21.01
CA PHE A 920 -17.88 -40.50 19.67
C PHE A 920 -17.52 -41.69 18.76
N ARG A 921 -17.87 -41.55 17.47
CA ARG A 921 -17.66 -42.58 16.43
C ARG A 921 -17.00 -42.00 15.17
N THR A 922 -17.03 -40.69 15.00
CA THR A 922 -16.64 -39.99 13.78
C THR A 922 -15.73 -38.79 14.05
N LYS A 923 -14.97 -38.41 13.01
CA LYS A 923 -14.23 -37.14 12.98
C LYS A 923 -15.15 -35.91 13.03
N ARG A 924 -16.43 -36.05 12.66
CA ARG A 924 -17.41 -34.94 12.65
C ARG A 924 -17.83 -34.56 14.07
N GLU A 925 -18.06 -35.54 14.94
CA GLU A 925 -18.40 -35.30 16.36
C GLU A 925 -17.22 -34.65 17.09
N ALA A 926 -16.01 -35.20 16.94
CA ALA A 926 -14.80 -34.59 17.49
C ALA A 926 -14.54 -33.17 16.97
N LYS A 927 -14.87 -32.89 15.70
CA LYS A 927 -14.83 -31.51 15.16
C LYS A 927 -15.89 -30.60 15.80
N ALA A 928 -17.13 -31.07 15.97
CA ALA A 928 -18.20 -30.27 16.58
C ALA A 928 -17.89 -29.92 18.04
N ARG A 929 -17.42 -30.90 18.81
CA ARG A 929 -16.95 -30.71 20.19
C ARG A 929 -15.77 -29.76 20.29
N LEU A 930 -14.83 -29.83 19.33
CA LEU A 930 -13.70 -28.90 19.29
C LEU A 930 -14.18 -27.46 19.01
N THR A 931 -15.18 -27.25 18.17
CA THR A 931 -15.83 -25.93 18.02
C THR A 931 -16.47 -25.45 19.31
N GLU A 932 -17.28 -26.29 19.97
CA GLU A 932 -17.98 -25.96 21.23
C GLU A 932 -17.01 -25.50 22.34
N VAL A 933 -15.88 -26.18 22.53
CA VAL A 933 -14.92 -25.81 23.59
C VAL A 933 -14.07 -24.58 23.23
N LEU A 934 -13.96 -24.25 21.95
CA LEU A 934 -13.27 -23.05 21.46
C LEU A 934 -14.16 -21.80 21.43
N GLU A 935 -15.48 -21.95 21.37
CA GLU A 935 -16.46 -20.84 21.29
C GLU A 935 -16.35 -19.82 22.44
N PRO A 936 -16.16 -20.19 23.72
CA PRO A 936 -15.95 -19.21 24.79
C PRO A 936 -14.60 -18.46 24.72
N ARG A 937 -13.75 -18.78 23.73
CA ARG A 937 -12.50 -18.05 23.41
C ARG A 937 -12.58 -17.30 22.07
N GLU A 938 -13.78 -17.04 21.55
CA GLU A 938 -13.94 -15.96 20.56
C GLU A 938 -13.63 -14.60 21.20
N LEU A 939 -13.26 -13.61 20.38
CA LEU A 939 -12.79 -12.32 20.88
C LEU A 939 -13.88 -11.52 21.62
N ASP A 940 -15.14 -11.66 21.19
CA ASP A 940 -16.24 -10.77 21.58
C ASP A 940 -16.57 -10.76 23.09
N PRO A 941 -16.70 -11.90 23.81
CA PRO A 941 -17.04 -11.91 25.24
C PRO A 941 -16.00 -11.22 26.14
N PHE A 942 -14.74 -11.14 25.72
CA PHE A 942 -13.71 -10.40 26.48
C PHE A 942 -13.98 -8.89 26.54
N PHE A 943 -14.82 -8.35 25.66
CA PHE A 943 -15.15 -6.93 25.62
C PHE A 943 -16.36 -6.56 26.48
N ASP A 944 -17.08 -7.53 27.07
CA ASP A 944 -18.22 -7.25 27.94
C ASP A 944 -17.83 -6.42 29.16
N ILE A 945 -16.66 -6.65 29.75
CA ILE A 945 -16.10 -5.83 30.83
C ILE A 945 -15.85 -4.36 30.42
N LEU A 946 -15.69 -4.06 29.13
CA LEU A 946 -15.64 -2.69 28.61
C LEU A 946 -17.04 -2.16 28.26
N ARG A 947 -17.95 -2.98 27.71
CA ARG A 947 -19.34 -2.61 27.40
C ARG A 947 -20.14 -2.21 28.63
N CYS A 948 -19.88 -2.84 29.77
CA CYS A 948 -20.50 -2.51 31.04
C CYS A 948 -19.96 -1.22 31.70
N ARG A 949 -18.93 -0.58 31.12
CA ARG A 949 -18.37 0.68 31.65
C ARG A 949 -19.24 1.87 31.25
N LYS A 950 -19.33 2.84 32.16
CA LYS A 950 -19.96 4.14 31.92
C LYS A 950 -18.96 5.22 31.46
N SER A 951 -17.67 4.90 31.52
CA SER A 951 -16.57 5.78 31.12
C SER A 951 -16.47 5.89 29.59
N PRO A 952 -15.94 6.99 29.05
CA PRO A 952 -15.60 7.08 27.62
C PRO A 952 -14.59 5.98 27.23
N PRO A 953 -14.48 5.63 25.94
CA PRO A 953 -13.49 4.66 25.48
C PRO A 953 -12.07 5.08 25.92
N PRO A 954 -11.24 4.12 26.35
CA PRO A 954 -9.88 4.40 26.82
C PRO A 954 -9.03 5.02 25.71
N ARG A 955 -7.98 5.73 26.11
CA ARG A 955 -7.02 6.39 25.21
C ARG A 955 -6.20 5.37 24.41
N ALA A 956 -6.78 4.81 23.37
CA ALA A 956 -6.19 3.70 22.64
C ALA A 956 -6.30 3.85 21.12
N ALA A 957 -5.25 3.51 20.38
CA ALA A 957 -5.29 3.35 18.93
C ALA A 957 -5.03 1.90 18.52
N PHE A 958 -5.61 1.48 17.38
CA PHE A 958 -5.52 0.11 16.90
C PHE A 958 -5.20 0.04 15.40
N THR A 959 -4.22 -0.80 15.01
CA THR A 959 -4.03 -1.18 13.60
C THR A 959 -4.15 -2.70 13.40
N CYS A 960 -5.02 -3.11 12.45
CA CYS A 960 -5.13 -4.48 11.95
C CYS A 960 -4.39 -4.62 10.61
N VAL A 961 -3.38 -5.49 10.54
CA VAL A 961 -2.72 -5.88 9.28
C VAL A 961 -3.27 -7.23 8.82
N ARG A 962 -3.80 -7.29 7.60
CA ARG A 962 -4.52 -8.45 7.06
C ARG A 962 -3.87 -8.98 5.78
N ALA A 963 -3.58 -10.28 5.75
CA ALA A 963 -3.12 -10.98 4.55
C ALA A 963 -4.31 -11.37 3.66
N LEU A 964 -4.27 -11.02 2.37
CA LEU A 964 -5.41 -11.14 1.45
C LEU A 964 -5.63 -12.53 0.83
N HIS A 965 -4.63 -13.42 0.87
CA HIS A 965 -4.71 -14.78 0.32
C HIS A 965 -4.42 -15.84 1.39
N ASP A 966 -4.67 -15.49 2.66
CA ASP A 966 -4.39 -16.30 3.83
C ASP A 966 -5.32 -17.50 3.96
N MET A 967 -4.73 -18.71 3.95
CA MET A 967 -5.45 -19.98 4.03
C MET A 967 -5.50 -20.57 5.45
N TYR A 968 -4.87 -19.93 6.43
CA TYR A 968 -4.96 -20.26 7.86
C TYR A 968 -6.04 -19.40 8.53
N VAL A 969 -5.86 -18.08 8.43
CA VAL A 969 -6.69 -17.02 8.98
C VAL A 969 -7.33 -16.31 7.80
N ARG A 970 -8.54 -16.76 7.43
CA ARG A 970 -9.21 -16.19 6.26
C ARG A 970 -9.35 -14.66 6.40
N PRO A 971 -9.23 -13.85 5.32
CA PRO A 971 -9.30 -12.39 5.39
C PRO A 971 -10.56 -11.82 6.08
N GLN A 972 -11.64 -12.60 6.15
CA GLN A 972 -12.87 -12.26 6.86
C GLN A 972 -12.69 -12.30 8.40
N GLU A 973 -11.90 -13.23 8.94
CA GLU A 973 -11.65 -13.37 10.39
C GLU A 973 -10.92 -12.14 10.95
N SER A 974 -9.95 -11.60 10.20
CA SER A 974 -9.25 -10.35 10.55
C SER A 974 -10.10 -9.09 10.35
N MET A 975 -11.11 -9.14 9.47
CA MET A 975 -12.12 -8.06 9.39
C MET A 975 -13.01 -8.06 10.63
N MET A 976 -13.54 -9.22 11.00
CA MET A 976 -14.37 -9.34 12.22
C MET A 976 -13.59 -8.93 13.48
N LEU A 977 -12.27 -9.18 13.54
CA LEU A 977 -11.41 -8.66 14.61
C LEU A 977 -11.38 -7.12 14.61
N PHE A 978 -11.27 -6.51 13.43
CA PHE A 978 -11.31 -5.06 13.29
C PHE A 978 -12.66 -4.47 13.73
N ASP A 979 -13.76 -5.09 13.30
CA ASP A 979 -15.12 -4.64 13.60
C ASP A 979 -15.45 -4.74 15.11
N ILE A 980 -14.95 -5.78 15.81
CA ILE A 980 -15.05 -5.91 17.28
C ILE A 980 -14.21 -4.85 18.01
N MET A 981 -12.99 -4.58 17.52
CA MET A 981 -12.07 -3.63 18.14
C MET A 981 -12.51 -2.17 18.00
N GLN A 982 -13.05 -1.79 16.83
CA GLN A 982 -13.29 -0.39 16.46
C GLN A 982 -14.06 0.45 17.50
N PRO A 983 -15.14 -0.03 18.17
CA PRO A 983 -15.91 0.79 19.11
C PRO A 983 -15.18 1.15 20.40
N PHE A 984 -14.08 0.47 20.73
CA PHE A 984 -13.40 0.58 22.03
C PHE A 984 -12.11 1.40 21.97
N VAL A 985 -11.79 2.01 20.83
CA VAL A 985 -10.55 2.75 20.57
C VAL A 985 -10.85 4.13 19.99
N ILE A 986 -10.00 5.12 20.26
CA ILE A 986 -10.17 6.50 19.75
C ILE A 986 -9.75 6.63 18.28
N SER A 987 -8.92 5.68 17.80
CA SER A 987 -8.41 5.62 16.44
C SER A 987 -8.25 4.17 16.00
N SER A 988 -8.67 3.85 14.78
CA SER A 988 -8.53 2.51 14.21
C SER A 988 -8.11 2.57 12.74
N ARG A 989 -7.29 1.61 12.32
CA ARG A 989 -6.78 1.52 10.95
C ARG A 989 -6.67 0.08 10.47
N LYS A 990 -6.95 -0.15 9.19
CA LYS A 990 -6.70 -1.43 8.51
C LYS A 990 -5.61 -1.27 7.47
N ILE A 991 -4.74 -2.28 7.35
CA ILE A 991 -3.70 -2.38 6.33
C ILE A 991 -3.84 -3.74 5.66
N ASP A 992 -4.07 -3.75 4.35
CA ASP A 992 -4.16 -4.98 3.56
C ASP A 992 -2.81 -5.27 2.89
N ILE A 993 -2.32 -6.51 3.04
CA ILE A 993 -1.09 -7.01 2.42
C ILE A 993 -1.40 -8.24 1.57
N SER A 994 -0.72 -8.42 0.44
CA SER A 994 -0.87 -9.62 -0.39
C SER A 994 0.08 -10.74 0.08
N GLY A 995 -0.36 -11.99 -0.08
CA GLY A 995 0.30 -13.19 0.43
C GLY A 995 -0.67 -14.12 1.16
N GLY A 996 -0.27 -15.39 1.28
CA GLY A 996 -0.83 -16.36 2.23
C GLY A 996 -0.14 -16.26 3.60
N HIS A 997 -0.60 -17.04 4.59
CA HIS A 997 -0.23 -16.88 6.00
C HIS A 997 1.30 -16.88 6.20
N VAL A 998 1.96 -17.93 5.69
CA VAL A 998 3.40 -18.12 5.86
C VAL A 998 4.18 -17.04 5.10
N SER A 999 3.78 -16.74 3.87
CA SER A 999 4.46 -15.73 3.03
C SER A 999 4.33 -14.30 3.57
N SER A 1000 3.24 -13.98 4.27
CA SER A 1000 3.08 -12.69 4.94
C SER A 1000 3.88 -12.62 6.25
N ILE A 1001 4.01 -13.72 7.01
CA ILE A 1001 4.89 -13.78 8.19
C ILE A 1001 6.36 -13.55 7.80
N LEU A 1002 6.82 -14.06 6.65
CA LEU A 1002 8.17 -13.78 6.15
C LEU A 1002 8.43 -12.28 5.86
N GLN A 1003 7.38 -11.46 5.74
CA GLN A 1003 7.49 -10.01 5.56
C GLN A 1003 7.40 -9.21 6.87
N THR A 1004 7.21 -9.86 8.03
CA THR A 1004 7.02 -9.20 9.34
C THR A 1004 8.10 -8.14 9.62
N SER A 1005 9.38 -8.45 9.39
CA SER A 1005 10.50 -7.52 9.62
C SER A 1005 10.45 -6.21 8.82
N ARG A 1006 9.78 -6.19 7.67
CA ARG A 1006 9.67 -5.01 6.79
C ARG A 1006 8.45 -4.15 7.10
N ILE A 1007 7.42 -4.74 7.70
CA ILE A 1007 6.08 -4.14 7.81
C ILE A 1007 5.75 -3.84 9.27
N PHE A 1008 5.88 -4.83 10.16
CA PHE A 1008 5.28 -4.77 11.49
C PHE A 1008 5.89 -3.72 12.43
N PRO A 1009 7.23 -3.49 12.47
CA PRO A 1009 7.80 -2.42 13.28
C PRO A 1009 7.24 -1.04 12.92
N ARG A 1010 7.18 -0.74 11.62
CA ARG A 1010 6.63 0.52 11.11
C ARG A 1010 5.16 0.70 11.48
N VAL A 1011 4.36 -0.36 11.36
CA VAL A 1011 2.94 -0.32 11.72
C VAL A 1011 2.74 -0.06 13.22
N ILE A 1012 3.61 -0.62 14.07
CA ILE A 1012 3.59 -0.37 15.51
C ILE A 1012 3.86 1.12 15.80
N LEU A 1013 4.94 1.67 15.26
CA LEU A 1013 5.31 3.10 15.43
C LEU A 1013 4.16 4.04 15.00
N GLU A 1014 3.64 3.85 13.78
CA GLU A 1014 2.54 4.67 13.25
C GLU A 1014 1.24 4.56 14.07
N THR A 1015 1.07 3.49 14.86
CA THR A 1015 -0.09 3.31 15.76
C THR A 1015 0.11 4.04 17.08
N PHE A 1016 1.33 4.07 17.64
CA PHE A 1016 1.65 4.94 18.77
C PHE A 1016 1.46 6.42 18.41
N ASP A 1017 2.02 6.86 17.28
CA ASP A 1017 1.84 8.24 16.78
C ASP A 1017 0.34 8.59 16.56
N ALA A 1018 -0.54 7.59 16.38
CA ALA A 1018 -1.98 7.80 16.23
C ALA A 1018 -2.72 7.99 17.57
N VAL A 1019 -2.13 7.58 18.71
CA VAL A 1019 -2.68 7.91 20.03
C VAL A 1019 -2.31 9.35 20.43
N ASP A 1020 -1.04 9.73 20.22
CA ASP A 1020 -0.50 11.03 20.63
C ASP A 1020 -1.20 12.21 19.93
N ARG A 1021 -1.46 12.08 18.62
CA ARG A 1021 -2.16 13.14 17.84
C ARG A 1021 -3.56 13.47 18.36
N PHE A 1022 -4.27 12.51 18.95
CA PHE A 1022 -5.62 12.73 19.49
C PHE A 1022 -5.60 13.57 20.79
N GLU A 1023 -4.47 13.64 21.50
CA GLU A 1023 -4.34 14.53 22.67
C GLU A 1023 -4.16 15.99 22.28
N MET A 1024 -3.35 16.27 21.25
CA MET A 1024 -3.14 17.64 20.77
C MET A 1024 -4.46 18.29 20.35
N ASP A 1025 -5.26 17.59 19.54
CA ASP A 1025 -6.59 18.04 19.11
C ASP A 1025 -7.58 18.26 20.27
N ARG A 1026 -7.42 17.54 21.40
CA ARG A 1026 -8.29 17.70 22.58
C ARG A 1026 -7.86 18.85 23.50
N ASN A 1027 -6.57 19.02 23.73
CA ASN A 1027 -6.05 20.06 24.63
C ASN A 1027 -6.28 21.46 24.05
N VAL A 1028 -6.12 21.62 22.72
CA VAL A 1028 -6.48 22.85 21.97
C VAL A 1028 -7.97 23.21 22.11
N HIS A 1029 -8.84 22.27 22.47
CA HIS A 1029 -10.27 22.49 22.69
C HIS A 1029 -10.69 22.55 24.17
N GLN A 1030 -9.77 22.46 25.14
CA GLN A 1030 -10.08 22.54 26.58
C GLN A 1030 -9.48 23.74 27.32
N GLU A 1031 -8.69 24.60 26.68
CA GLU A 1031 -8.26 25.88 27.26
C GLU A 1031 -9.39 26.94 27.26
N VAL A 1032 -10.40 26.69 28.10
CA VAL A 1032 -11.29 27.73 28.62
C VAL A 1032 -11.00 27.85 30.12
N PRO A 1033 -10.59 29.03 30.64
CA PRO A 1033 -9.99 29.12 31.96
C PRO A 1033 -10.99 28.84 33.09
N ARG A 1034 -10.64 27.92 34.00
CA ARG A 1034 -11.36 27.74 35.26
C ARG A 1034 -11.13 28.95 36.18
N PRO A 1035 -12.17 29.46 36.87
CA PRO A 1035 -12.02 30.62 37.75
C PRO A 1035 -11.17 30.29 38.99
N VAL A 1036 -10.18 31.13 39.25
CA VAL A 1036 -9.24 31.00 40.37
C VAL A 1036 -9.98 31.20 41.71
N LYS A 1037 -9.90 30.22 42.62
CA LYS A 1037 -10.28 30.42 44.03
C LYS A 1037 -9.16 31.16 44.76
N GLY A 1038 -9.54 32.22 45.47
CA GLY A 1038 -8.62 33.28 45.88
C GLY A 1038 -7.55 32.90 46.90
N SER A 1039 -6.38 33.50 46.73
CA SER A 1039 -5.34 33.60 47.75
C SER A 1039 -5.56 34.86 48.62
N SER A 1040 -5.33 34.70 49.92
CA SER A 1040 -5.52 35.76 50.92
C SER A 1040 -4.47 36.87 50.82
N LEU A 1041 -4.88 38.14 50.85
CA LEU A 1041 -4.02 39.24 51.28
C LEU A 1041 -4.82 40.31 52.06
N ARG A 1042 -4.31 40.68 53.24
CA ARG A 1042 -4.89 41.71 54.12
C ARG A 1042 -4.45 43.11 53.64
N ARG A 1043 -5.37 44.10 53.63
CA ARG A 1043 -5.20 45.41 54.32
C ARG A 1043 -6.42 46.34 54.21
N VAL A 1044 -6.92 46.74 55.39
CA VAL A 1044 -7.36 48.11 55.80
C VAL A 1044 -8.57 48.79 55.10
N MET A 1045 -9.61 49.01 55.91
CA MET A 1045 -10.58 50.14 56.00
C MET A 1045 -10.50 51.25 54.93
N HIS A 1046 -11.62 51.74 54.33
CA HIS A 1046 -12.67 52.51 55.03
C HIS A 1046 -13.95 52.75 54.18
N VAL A 1047 -15.11 52.90 54.89
CA VAL A 1047 -16.31 53.75 54.64
C VAL A 1047 -16.99 53.85 53.26
N GLY A 1048 -18.28 53.43 53.22
CA GLY A 1048 -19.44 54.06 52.54
C GLY A 1048 -19.51 53.92 51.00
N SER A 1049 -20.64 53.96 50.30
CA SER A 1049 -22.09 54.17 50.60
C SER A 1049 -22.85 54.02 49.25
N ASP A 1050 -24.11 53.55 49.10
CA ASP A 1050 -25.15 53.13 50.05
C ASP A 1050 -26.22 52.23 49.32
N ALA A 1051 -27.36 51.97 49.98
CA ALA A 1051 -28.68 51.46 49.52
C ALA A 1051 -28.99 51.48 48.00
N SER A 1052 -29.48 50.42 47.34
CA SER A 1052 -30.67 49.55 47.56
C SER A 1052 -32.03 50.18 47.19
N ASP A 1053 -32.69 49.64 46.16
CA ASP A 1053 -34.13 49.29 46.05
C ASP A 1053 -34.42 48.82 44.60
N SER A 1054 -35.04 47.66 44.36
CA SER A 1054 -36.50 47.35 44.35
C SER A 1054 -37.22 47.92 43.09
N ASP A 1055 -38.24 47.30 42.47
CA ASP A 1055 -38.94 46.04 42.73
C ASP A 1055 -39.82 45.60 41.50
N LEU A 1056 -40.35 44.37 41.53
CA LEU A 1056 -41.65 43.90 40.95
C LEU A 1056 -41.99 43.92 39.42
N ASN A 1057 -42.30 42.70 38.93
CA ASN A 1057 -43.51 42.25 38.19
C ASN A 1057 -43.84 42.56 36.69
N ASN A 1058 -43.83 41.45 35.92
CA ASN A 1058 -44.72 40.97 34.82
C ASN A 1058 -46.24 41.35 34.92
N PRO A 1059 -47.16 41.13 33.93
CA PRO A 1059 -47.09 40.29 32.69
C PRO A 1059 -47.89 40.76 31.43
N HIS A 1060 -48.11 39.82 30.47
CA HIS A 1060 -49.08 39.74 29.33
C HIS A 1060 -48.55 40.00 27.88
N LEU A 1061 -49.07 39.41 26.78
CA LEU A 1061 -49.57 38.05 26.46
C LEU A 1061 -49.94 37.96 24.93
N SER A 1062 -49.43 36.98 24.17
CA SER A 1062 -49.92 36.49 22.83
C SER A 1062 -49.96 37.48 21.63
N ALA A 1063 -49.92 37.12 20.33
CA ALA A 1063 -49.76 35.88 19.53
C ALA A 1063 -48.98 36.26 18.22
N SER A 1064 -48.47 35.38 17.32
CA SER A 1064 -49.05 34.17 16.73
C SER A 1064 -48.02 33.22 16.07
N ALA A 1065 -48.54 32.13 15.48
CA ALA A 1065 -47.92 30.96 14.81
C ALA A 1065 -46.81 31.24 13.74
N ALA A 1066 -46.00 30.27 13.26
CA ALA A 1066 -46.24 28.82 13.19
C ALA A 1066 -44.97 27.92 13.11
N ASN A 1067 -45.11 26.70 13.66
CA ASN A 1067 -44.62 25.36 13.23
C ASN A 1067 -43.26 25.21 12.51
N LEU A 1068 -42.28 24.50 13.10
CA LEU A 1068 -42.01 23.03 12.99
C LEU A 1068 -41.49 22.61 11.59
N THR A 1069 -40.43 21.80 11.41
CA THR A 1069 -39.76 20.84 12.32
C THR A 1069 -38.31 20.55 11.89
N ALA A 1070 -37.51 20.07 12.86
CA ALA A 1070 -36.43 19.05 12.81
C ALA A 1070 -35.77 18.69 11.44
N ALA A 1071 -34.44 18.76 11.29
CA ALA A 1071 -33.36 18.10 12.06
C ALA A 1071 -33.22 16.60 11.75
#